data_AF-A0A3N4RYG9-F1
#
_entry.id   AF-A0A3N4RYG9-F1
#
_cell.length_a   1.000
_cell.length_b   1.000
_cell.length_c   1.000
_cell.angle_alpha   90.00
_cell.angle_beta   90.00
_cell.angle_gamma   90.00
#
_symmetry.space_group_name_H-M   'P 1'
#
loop_
_entity.id
_entity.type
_entity.pdbx_description
1 polymer ?
#
loop_
_entity_poly.entity_id
_entity_poly.type
_entity_poly.pdbx_seq_one_letter_code
_entity_poly.pdbx_strand_id
1 'polypeptide(L)'
;MNWRGDLPVACWNAGEAVNIIPVEAESTSDGVFLATHTSIPIIRRDYVGSTEGGLLVTEEELKQAVEELPEDQPIIPILGKSGTGKSHLVRWLRAKLTPGESTRLIFVPKHRMSLRGILELMLVHATSERAEEFRTRVATAVDAASDEHEARLRLRSTLAILVETRGTRPDRSPEESELREYLASPEGLPALLNDPVFRDRLLDETAPIARLVREKLSGKGADDKEDAYGFGPADLDLSVDDINKAGDSAQTVAAALASDTGLRELAATMLNEQLGPAVGEVFGIGGDDLKQLLVELRLDLQRQGLDLLLLIEDFSIFQGIQGGLIDAITLVPTVDVPLCPMRVVMAVTTGYFVNQMPETVFTRTYKVFDLATPAKVPSPFDPAAFTVRYLNAVRVGAAEIDAQHADGRPAPNGCGTCPVREKCHRAFGQVDGIGLFPFNRTALERAMRSQAPDGEFVARDVLTRVLRPVLQRDQAELDEGRFPGDAFENDFRTGALDALDNIEDQIQLHTPGDRELSDRRVRMVRFWGTEQGAHNLDPAIHEAFGVPPLETLDAPQPARQKARPKHEPTAAASASTARPATTNQQAASQPSQTPALVQAVDQWHTTGKLMQGNRNDLRNIVHAAIINHLNLEDGYGGEAGWTKGDKKLAPQFVATSSVSFDGAAAESALVSLDHKDNGDVRVLRALAWAHTAQSWNAVPNGATLQRLCTQWVEDRAAQVSEALLPPEDDDPELARLAHALLAAGKALGIPDAFKDDLLSRVKAIFAVPPKVSDTAARPRLRKWQSDFVGNDQKPGRDVLRQRVLRLTCYRQGTGEPLALNLPRLLRAVRDDSAHAIWPEAVPAIIRESVENSRLRINALDHLHNEAVALVPDTSDLGGDATEVSKVSKALNDLISGLAPLGLSSSAVNGPELLVRAKSVKPSDLKRTREFERAFAEWDSLDSDERLRALTSDVEGPSERIRAWLQPTLAAVRSLEAKLQAGPLSETQREHEEALALLLAKLTELDACIVATATSPGENA
;
A
#
# COMPACT_ATOMS: atom_id res chain seq x y z
N MET A 1 22.57 34.36 -38.79
CA MET A 1 23.33 33.85 -37.64
C MET A 1 22.73 32.51 -37.22
N ASN A 2 23.56 31.59 -36.73
CA ASN A 2 23.09 30.34 -36.14
C ASN A 2 22.81 30.55 -34.66
N TRP A 3 21.91 29.75 -34.10
CA TRP A 3 21.51 29.82 -32.70
C TRP A 3 22.64 29.41 -31.75
N ARG A 4 23.46 28.44 -32.18
CA ARG A 4 24.65 27.93 -31.47
C ARG A 4 25.93 28.44 -32.13
N GLY A 5 26.16 29.75 -32.05
CA GLY A 5 27.40 30.41 -32.48
C GLY A 5 28.41 30.58 -31.34
N ASP A 6 29.27 31.59 -31.42
CA ASP A 6 30.26 31.92 -30.38
C ASP A 6 29.66 32.59 -29.11
N LEU A 7 28.34 32.58 -28.96
CA LEU A 7 27.59 33.21 -27.86
C LEU A 7 26.71 32.18 -27.13
N PRO A 8 26.39 32.40 -25.85
CA PRO A 8 25.41 31.58 -25.12
C PRO A 8 24.07 31.45 -25.85
N VAL A 9 23.43 30.29 -25.69
CA VAL A 9 22.14 29.93 -26.29
C VAL A 9 20.99 30.57 -25.50
N ALA A 10 21.15 30.69 -24.19
CA ALA A 10 20.26 31.45 -23.33
C ALA A 10 20.39 32.95 -23.60
N CYS A 11 19.27 33.63 -23.79
CA CYS A 11 19.22 35.09 -23.97
C CYS A 11 19.16 35.87 -22.64
N TRP A 12 19.56 35.23 -21.53
CA TRP A 12 19.52 35.78 -20.17
C TRP A 12 20.67 35.23 -19.31
N ASN A 13 20.75 35.70 -18.06
CA ASN A 13 21.69 35.21 -17.05
C ASN A 13 20.92 34.64 -15.84
N ALA A 14 21.28 33.43 -15.39
CA ALA A 14 20.66 32.75 -14.26
C ALA A 14 20.68 33.56 -12.95
N GLY A 15 21.65 34.46 -12.76
CA GLY A 15 21.70 35.40 -11.63
C GLY A 15 20.53 36.40 -11.65
N GLU A 16 20.17 36.93 -12.81
CA GLU A 16 19.02 37.85 -12.94
C GLU A 16 17.68 37.14 -12.68
N ALA A 17 17.59 35.83 -12.99
CA ALA A 17 16.42 35.03 -12.64
C ALA A 17 16.20 34.96 -11.11
N VAL A 18 17.27 34.96 -10.30
CA VAL A 18 17.17 34.99 -8.84
C VAL A 18 16.76 36.39 -8.33
N ASN A 19 17.34 37.44 -8.90
CA ASN A 19 17.06 38.83 -8.50
C ASN A 19 15.61 39.25 -8.81
N ILE A 20 15.05 38.76 -9.92
CA ILE A 20 13.74 39.17 -10.44
C ILE A 20 12.62 38.20 -10.02
N ILE A 21 12.98 36.93 -9.76
CA ILE A 21 12.09 35.91 -9.18
C ILE A 21 12.66 35.48 -7.81
N PRO A 22 12.56 36.34 -6.78
CA PRO A 22 13.06 36.01 -5.46
C PRO A 22 12.27 34.84 -4.85
N VAL A 23 12.97 34.01 -4.06
CA VAL A 23 12.30 33.19 -3.03
C VAL A 23 11.88 34.15 -1.93
N GLU A 24 10.68 33.97 -1.38
CA GLU A 24 10.02 34.94 -0.48
C GLU A 24 10.88 35.31 0.75
N ALA A 25 11.62 36.41 0.61
CA ALA A 25 12.35 37.08 1.69
C ALA A 25 12.74 38.53 1.33
N GLU A 26 12.79 38.87 0.04
CA GLU A 26 13.13 40.21 -0.46
C GLU A 26 12.06 40.75 -1.40
N SER A 27 11.59 41.96 -1.08
CA SER A 27 10.83 42.76 -2.03
C SER A 27 11.79 43.24 -3.12
N THR A 28 11.50 42.89 -4.37
CA THR A 28 12.08 43.55 -5.56
C THR A 28 12.00 45.07 -5.45
N SER A 29 12.74 45.80 -6.27
CA SER A 29 12.51 47.24 -6.46
C SER A 29 11.13 47.53 -7.07
N ASP A 30 10.65 48.76 -6.92
CA ASP A 30 9.37 49.20 -7.52
C ASP A 30 9.44 49.21 -9.06
N GLY A 31 10.62 49.46 -9.65
CA GLY A 31 10.84 49.36 -11.09
C GLY A 31 10.67 47.94 -11.60
N VAL A 32 11.37 46.96 -11.00
CA VAL A 32 11.21 45.53 -11.34
C VAL A 32 9.78 45.05 -11.09
N PHE A 33 9.16 45.44 -9.97
CA PHE A 33 7.76 45.09 -9.67
C PHE A 33 6.79 45.61 -10.74
N LEU A 34 6.90 46.87 -11.15
CA LEU A 34 6.03 47.45 -12.18
C LEU A 34 6.30 46.89 -13.58
N ALA A 35 7.53 46.46 -13.87
CA ALA A 35 7.89 45.82 -15.14
C ALA A 35 7.32 44.39 -15.26
N THR A 36 7.27 43.62 -14.16
CA THR A 36 6.71 42.27 -14.14
C THR A 36 5.22 42.22 -13.82
N HIS A 37 4.64 43.32 -13.33
CA HIS A 37 3.21 43.47 -13.02
C HIS A 37 2.31 43.01 -14.17
N THR A 38 1.30 42.22 -13.82
CA THR A 38 0.23 41.77 -14.71
C THR A 38 -1.07 41.83 -13.94
N SER A 39 -2.08 42.51 -14.50
CA SER A 39 -3.36 42.69 -13.82
C SER A 39 -4.07 41.37 -13.56
N ILE A 40 -4.52 41.18 -12.31
CA ILE A 40 -5.29 40.02 -11.85
C ILE A 40 -6.79 40.39 -11.91
N PRO A 41 -7.71 39.47 -12.26
CA PRO A 41 -9.15 39.75 -12.17
C PRO A 41 -9.55 40.07 -10.72
N ILE A 42 -10.20 41.22 -10.50
CA ILE A 42 -10.70 41.65 -9.20
C ILE A 42 -12.22 41.75 -9.25
N ILE A 43 -12.89 41.31 -8.18
CA ILE A 43 -14.35 41.38 -8.08
C ILE A 43 -14.73 42.36 -6.97
N ARG A 44 -15.40 43.44 -7.34
CA ARG A 44 -15.97 44.40 -6.38
C ARG A 44 -17.32 43.91 -5.88
N ARG A 45 -17.50 43.88 -4.56
CA ARG A 45 -18.79 43.68 -3.90
C ARG A 45 -19.09 44.86 -2.98
N ASP A 46 -20.34 45.30 -2.98
CA ASP A 46 -20.78 46.44 -2.18
C ASP A 46 -21.18 46.05 -0.75
N TYR A 47 -21.29 44.74 -0.43
CA TYR A 47 -21.59 44.22 0.91
C TYR A 47 -20.79 42.94 1.23
N VAL A 48 -20.47 42.75 2.51
CA VAL A 48 -19.62 41.63 3.00
C VAL A 48 -20.32 40.27 2.95
N GLY A 49 -21.64 40.22 3.10
CA GLY A 49 -22.40 38.97 3.28
C GLY A 49 -22.81 38.21 2.01
N SER A 50 -22.60 38.76 0.80
CA SER A 50 -23.03 38.11 -0.44
C SER A 50 -21.91 37.26 -1.06
N THR A 51 -22.05 35.94 -1.00
CA THR A 51 -21.22 34.98 -1.74
C THR A 51 -21.58 34.87 -3.22
N GLU A 52 -22.78 35.31 -3.61
CA GLU A 52 -23.22 35.41 -5.00
C GLU A 52 -23.25 36.88 -5.46
N GLY A 53 -22.71 37.14 -6.64
CA GLY A 53 -22.65 38.48 -7.24
C GLY A 53 -21.34 39.23 -7.01
N GLY A 54 -21.20 40.31 -7.77
CA GLY A 54 -20.01 41.16 -7.84
C GLY A 54 -19.70 41.60 -9.27
N LEU A 55 -19.06 42.75 -9.42
CA LEU A 55 -18.63 43.28 -10.72
C LEU A 55 -17.15 43.00 -10.93
N LEU A 56 -16.78 42.50 -12.12
CA LEU A 56 -15.38 42.44 -12.53
C LEU A 56 -14.88 43.88 -12.71
N VAL A 57 -13.86 44.25 -11.96
CA VAL A 57 -13.27 45.61 -11.96
C VAL A 57 -11.77 45.55 -12.22
N THR A 58 -11.22 46.69 -12.58
CA THR A 58 -9.79 46.91 -12.80
C THR A 58 -9.08 47.38 -11.53
N GLU A 59 -7.76 47.28 -11.54
CA GLU A 59 -6.88 47.79 -10.47
C GLU A 59 -7.02 49.32 -10.32
N GLU A 60 -7.24 50.05 -11.43
CA GLU A 60 -7.49 51.50 -11.42
C GLU A 60 -8.82 51.86 -10.74
N GLU A 61 -9.87 51.03 -10.84
CA GLU A 61 -11.12 51.22 -10.09
C GLU A 61 -10.96 50.95 -8.59
N LEU A 62 -10.03 50.06 -8.20
CA LEU A 62 -9.63 49.92 -6.80
C LEU A 62 -8.85 51.16 -6.33
N LYS A 63 -7.89 51.65 -7.11
CA LYS A 63 -7.16 52.89 -6.82
C LYS A 63 -8.11 54.07 -6.62
N GLN A 64 -9.07 54.25 -7.53
CA GLN A 64 -10.12 55.26 -7.41
C GLN A 64 -10.95 55.08 -6.13
N ALA A 65 -11.35 53.85 -5.77
CA ALA A 65 -12.09 53.60 -4.53
C ALA A 65 -11.30 53.89 -3.24
N VAL A 66 -9.97 53.80 -3.27
CA VAL A 66 -9.08 54.19 -2.16
C VAL A 66 -8.93 55.72 -2.07
N GLU A 67 -8.93 56.40 -3.21
CA GLU A 67 -8.87 57.87 -3.30
C GLU A 67 -10.21 58.52 -2.90
N GLU A 68 -11.34 57.91 -3.23
CA GLU A 68 -12.71 58.36 -2.93
C GLU A 68 -13.27 57.86 -1.57
N LEU A 69 -12.42 57.32 -0.69
CA LEU A 69 -12.89 56.60 0.51
C LEU A 69 -13.64 57.51 1.51
N PRO A 70 -14.91 57.21 1.87
CA PRO A 70 -15.67 58.01 2.83
C PRO A 70 -15.12 57.96 4.26
N GLU A 71 -15.26 59.07 5.02
CA GLU A 71 -14.82 59.16 6.42
C GLU A 71 -15.60 58.22 7.36
N ASP A 72 -16.86 57.93 7.05
CA ASP A 72 -17.72 57.04 7.84
C ASP A 72 -17.47 55.55 7.58
N GLN A 73 -16.91 55.21 6.41
CA GLN A 73 -16.57 53.86 5.98
C GLN A 73 -15.07 53.71 5.62
N PRO A 74 -14.17 53.83 6.62
CA PRO A 74 -12.73 53.96 6.40
C PRO A 74 -12.00 52.70 5.93
N ILE A 75 -12.68 51.58 5.64
CA ILE A 75 -12.04 50.27 5.41
C ILE A 75 -12.34 49.71 4.00
N ILE A 76 -11.28 49.34 3.28
CA ILE A 76 -11.33 48.45 2.10
C ILE A 76 -10.58 47.14 2.42
N PRO A 77 -11.28 46.00 2.56
CA PRO A 77 -10.66 44.69 2.60
C PRO A 77 -10.44 44.14 1.18
N ILE A 78 -9.23 43.62 0.94
CA ILE A 78 -8.87 42.83 -0.23
C ILE A 78 -8.89 41.35 0.18
N LEU A 79 -9.82 40.58 -0.37
CA LEU A 79 -10.09 39.18 -0.02
C LEU A 79 -9.48 38.19 -1.03
N GLY A 80 -9.36 36.93 -0.61
CA GLY A 80 -8.85 35.82 -1.44
C GLY A 80 -8.15 34.72 -0.62
N LYS A 81 -8.01 33.53 -1.22
CA LYS A 81 -7.23 32.39 -0.67
C LYS A 81 -5.73 32.78 -0.50
N SER A 82 -4.91 31.93 0.12
CA SER A 82 -3.46 32.14 0.06
C SER A 82 -2.97 32.06 -1.40
N GLY A 83 -1.86 32.73 -1.73
CA GLY A 83 -1.28 32.74 -3.07
C GLY A 83 -2.04 33.53 -4.17
N THR A 84 -3.27 34.01 -3.95
CA THR A 84 -4.10 34.66 -5.00
C THR A 84 -3.68 36.09 -5.39
N GLY A 85 -2.58 36.62 -4.85
CA GLY A 85 -2.07 37.95 -5.21
C GLY A 85 -2.57 39.14 -4.35
N LYS A 86 -3.21 38.92 -3.19
CA LYS A 86 -3.69 40.03 -2.32
C LYS A 86 -2.58 41.05 -1.98
N SER A 87 -1.43 40.54 -1.54
CA SER A 87 -0.23 41.32 -1.19
C SER A 87 0.34 42.07 -2.39
N HIS A 88 0.35 41.42 -3.57
CA HIS A 88 0.74 42.04 -4.84
C HIS A 88 -0.15 43.25 -5.17
N LEU A 89 -1.46 43.16 -4.90
CA LEU A 89 -2.40 44.25 -5.16
C LEU A 89 -2.23 45.45 -4.19
N VAL A 90 -1.99 45.19 -2.88
CA VAL A 90 -1.66 46.28 -1.93
C VAL A 90 -0.32 46.94 -2.28
N ARG A 91 0.65 46.16 -2.74
CA ARG A 91 1.95 46.68 -3.20
C ARG A 91 1.83 47.48 -4.51
N TRP A 92 0.96 47.06 -5.43
CA TRP A 92 0.61 47.85 -6.61
C TRP A 92 -0.03 49.19 -6.22
N LEU A 93 -0.96 49.19 -5.26
CA LEU A 93 -1.53 50.43 -4.73
C LEU A 93 -0.44 51.35 -4.16
N ARG A 94 0.49 50.84 -3.34
CA ARG A 94 1.62 51.62 -2.83
C ARG A 94 2.43 52.26 -3.96
N ALA A 95 2.69 51.55 -5.05
CA ALA A 95 3.48 52.04 -6.19
C ALA A 95 2.72 52.99 -7.14
N LYS A 96 1.38 53.05 -7.06
CA LYS A 96 0.52 53.87 -7.93
C LYS A 96 -0.18 55.04 -7.24
N LEU A 97 -0.33 54.98 -5.91
CA LEU A 97 -0.87 56.07 -5.12
C LEU A 97 0.23 57.12 -4.90
N THR A 98 0.01 58.31 -5.42
CA THR A 98 0.81 59.49 -5.11
C THR A 98 0.07 60.26 -4.01
N PRO A 99 0.39 60.07 -2.71
CA PRO A 99 -0.29 60.79 -1.65
C PRO A 99 -0.09 62.30 -1.82
N GLY A 100 -1.18 63.06 -1.75
CA GLY A 100 -1.13 64.53 -1.76
C GLY A 100 -0.47 65.08 -0.50
N GLU A 101 -0.11 66.37 -0.51
CA GLU A 101 0.59 67.03 0.60
C GLU A 101 -0.15 66.92 1.96
N SER A 102 -1.47 66.74 1.94
CA SER A 102 -2.34 66.55 3.11
C SER A 102 -2.54 65.08 3.55
N THR A 103 -1.91 64.08 2.92
CA THR A 103 -2.10 62.66 3.27
C THR A 103 -0.78 61.98 3.64
N ARG A 104 -0.68 61.44 4.85
CA ARG A 104 0.43 60.59 5.30
C ARG A 104 0.14 59.14 4.93
N LEU A 105 0.93 58.57 4.02
CA LEU A 105 0.86 57.15 3.67
C LEU A 105 1.78 56.33 4.59
N ILE A 106 1.22 55.29 5.21
CA ILE A 106 1.92 54.28 6.02
C ILE A 106 1.71 52.92 5.36
N PHE A 107 2.79 52.22 5.00
CA PHE A 107 2.75 50.90 4.37
C PHE A 107 3.38 49.84 5.28
N VAL A 108 2.60 48.82 5.63
CA VAL A 108 3.03 47.66 6.43
C VAL A 108 3.30 46.48 5.49
N PRO A 109 4.57 46.11 5.24
CA PRO A 109 4.94 45.04 4.32
C PRO A 109 4.61 43.65 4.87
N LYS A 110 4.46 42.65 3.98
CA LYS A 110 4.16 41.25 4.32
C LYS A 110 5.27 40.58 5.16
N HIS A 111 6.53 40.96 4.94
CA HIS A 111 7.71 40.27 5.46
C HIS A 111 8.63 41.21 6.25
N ARG A 112 9.41 40.64 7.19
CA ARG A 112 10.44 41.31 8.03
C ARG A 112 9.95 42.36 9.04
N MET A 113 8.68 42.35 9.46
CA MET A 113 8.24 43.16 10.60
C MET A 113 7.75 42.29 11.77
N SER A 114 8.52 42.29 12.86
CA SER A 114 7.99 41.98 14.18
C SER A 114 7.05 43.10 14.63
N LEU A 115 6.29 42.88 15.72
CA LEU A 115 5.43 43.92 16.30
C LEU A 115 6.20 45.22 16.59
N ARG A 116 7.43 45.09 17.11
CA ARG A 116 8.39 46.20 17.25
C ARG A 116 8.54 46.99 15.94
N GLY A 117 8.83 46.33 14.82
CA GLY A 117 9.04 46.99 13.53
C GLY A 117 7.81 47.77 13.04
N ILE A 118 6.59 47.26 13.31
CA ILE A 118 5.35 47.97 12.98
C ILE A 118 5.19 49.22 13.86
N LEU A 119 5.43 49.10 15.16
CA LEU A 119 5.36 50.22 16.09
C LEU A 119 6.43 51.27 15.79
N GLU A 120 7.66 50.87 15.48
CA GLU A 120 8.74 51.76 15.02
C GLU A 120 8.32 52.50 13.74
N LEU A 121 7.75 51.81 12.75
CA LEU A 121 7.29 52.41 11.50
C LEU A 121 6.13 53.39 11.70
N MET A 122 5.22 53.14 12.65
CA MET A 122 4.21 54.12 13.05
C MET A 122 4.83 55.30 13.83
N LEU A 123 5.79 55.03 14.72
CA LEU A 123 6.49 56.01 15.54
C LEU A 123 7.39 56.94 14.71
N VAL A 124 7.87 56.54 13.54
CA VAL A 124 8.58 57.45 12.61
C VAL A 124 7.70 58.65 12.18
N HIS A 125 6.37 58.53 12.28
CA HIS A 125 5.41 59.55 11.88
C HIS A 125 4.73 60.31 13.03
N ALA A 126 4.93 59.88 14.29
CA ALA A 126 4.44 60.58 15.48
C ALA A 126 5.53 61.51 16.06
N THR A 127 5.16 62.65 16.64
CA THR A 127 6.14 63.67 17.11
C THR A 127 5.86 64.22 18.51
N SER A 128 4.77 63.79 19.14
CA SER A 128 4.41 64.12 20.53
C SER A 128 5.43 63.61 21.55
N GLU A 129 5.45 64.27 22.71
CA GLU A 129 6.17 63.84 23.92
C GLU A 129 5.76 62.42 24.34
N ARG A 130 4.46 62.10 24.26
CA ARG A 130 3.94 60.74 24.48
C ARG A 130 4.48 59.72 23.49
N ALA A 131 4.66 60.07 22.21
CA ALA A 131 5.29 59.15 21.26
C ALA A 131 6.74 58.82 21.66
N GLU A 132 7.48 59.75 22.28
CA GLU A 132 8.82 59.51 22.82
C GLU A 132 8.80 58.65 24.10
N GLU A 133 7.81 58.84 24.98
CA GLU A 133 7.56 57.92 26.10
C GLU A 133 7.28 56.50 25.60
N PHE A 134 6.46 56.35 24.55
CA PHE A 134 6.20 55.08 23.89
C PHE A 134 7.45 54.46 23.26
N ARG A 135 8.30 55.23 22.55
CA ARG A 135 9.60 54.76 22.03
C ARG A 135 10.46 54.20 23.16
N THR A 136 10.60 54.96 24.25
CA THR A 136 11.42 54.60 25.41
C THR A 136 10.91 53.32 26.07
N ARG A 137 9.59 53.18 26.22
CA ARG A 137 8.94 51.99 26.79
C ARG A 137 9.11 50.75 25.91
N VAL A 138 8.94 50.90 24.59
CA VAL A 138 9.16 49.82 23.60
C VAL A 138 10.62 49.37 23.60
N ALA A 139 11.58 50.30 23.63
CA ALA A 139 13.01 49.97 23.72
C ALA A 139 13.34 49.21 25.02
N THR A 140 12.86 49.71 26.16
CA THR A 140 13.11 49.09 27.48
C THR A 140 12.52 47.68 27.58
N ALA A 141 11.33 47.45 27.03
CA ALA A 141 10.70 46.13 27.03
C ALA A 141 11.43 45.12 26.13
N VAL A 142 12.01 45.58 25.02
CA VAL A 142 12.85 44.76 24.12
C VAL A 142 14.18 44.39 24.79
N ASP A 143 14.85 45.34 25.45
CA ASP A 143 16.08 45.07 26.19
C ASP A 143 15.85 44.09 27.36
N ALA A 144 14.68 44.13 28.00
CA ALA A 144 14.28 43.20 29.06
C ALA A 144 13.82 41.80 28.56
N ALA A 145 13.78 41.59 27.23
CA ALA A 145 13.38 40.35 26.56
C ALA A 145 14.45 39.84 25.58
N SER A 146 15.68 40.36 25.66
CA SER A 146 16.77 40.02 24.72
C SER A 146 17.31 38.59 24.85
N ASP A 147 17.03 37.90 25.96
CA ASP A 147 17.31 36.48 26.13
C ASP A 147 16.08 35.65 25.71
N GLU A 148 16.21 34.93 24.60
CA GLU A 148 15.15 34.08 24.05
C GLU A 148 14.74 32.97 25.03
N HIS A 149 15.68 32.41 25.81
CA HIS A 149 15.39 31.38 26.79
C HIS A 149 14.56 31.94 27.96
N GLU A 150 14.93 33.13 28.45
CA GLU A 150 14.15 33.81 29.48
C GLU A 150 12.74 34.17 28.98
N ALA A 151 12.62 34.71 27.76
CA ALA A 151 11.33 35.05 27.16
C ALA A 151 10.41 33.82 27.00
N ARG A 152 10.93 32.67 26.55
CA ARG A 152 10.18 31.40 26.49
C ARG A 152 9.70 30.94 27.88
N LEU A 153 10.56 31.05 28.91
CA LEU A 153 10.20 30.66 30.28
C LEU A 153 9.13 31.56 30.89
N ARG A 154 9.27 32.88 30.76
CA ARG A 154 8.28 33.87 31.20
C ARG A 154 6.93 33.62 30.50
N LEU A 155 6.93 33.48 29.18
CA LEU A 155 5.70 33.27 28.39
C LEU A 155 4.91 32.05 28.83
N ARG A 156 5.58 30.90 29.00
CA ARG A 156 4.96 29.67 29.52
C ARG A 156 4.34 29.88 30.92
N SER A 157 5.06 30.53 31.83
CA SER A 157 4.58 30.74 33.20
C SER A 157 3.43 31.76 33.27
N THR A 158 3.47 32.83 32.48
CA THR A 158 2.34 33.77 32.34
C THR A 158 1.12 33.09 31.71
N LEU A 159 1.30 32.23 30.71
CA LEU A 159 0.21 31.47 30.09
C LEU A 159 -0.51 30.57 31.09
N ALA A 160 0.24 29.88 31.97
CA ALA A 160 -0.35 29.07 33.05
C ALA A 160 -1.23 29.91 34.00
N ILE A 161 -0.72 31.05 34.46
CA ILE A 161 -1.44 31.98 35.35
C ILE A 161 -2.72 32.51 34.69
N LEU A 162 -2.66 32.87 33.40
CA LEU A 162 -3.80 33.43 32.67
C LEU A 162 -4.87 32.38 32.33
N VAL A 163 -4.47 31.13 32.06
CA VAL A 163 -5.43 30.02 31.93
C VAL A 163 -6.12 29.74 33.26
N GLU A 164 -5.39 29.71 34.37
CA GLU A 164 -5.94 29.50 35.72
C GLU A 164 -6.91 30.62 36.13
N THR A 165 -6.57 31.88 35.83
CA THR A 165 -7.34 33.05 36.30
C THR A 165 -8.40 33.57 35.31
N ARG A 166 -8.31 33.24 34.03
CA ARG A 166 -9.18 33.78 32.95
C ARG A 166 -9.65 32.73 31.92
N GLY A 167 -9.33 31.44 32.10
CA GLY A 167 -9.72 30.38 31.16
C GLY A 167 -11.23 30.05 31.18
N THR A 168 -11.91 30.30 32.29
CA THR A 168 -13.36 30.08 32.44
C THR A 168 -14.15 31.23 31.80
N ARG A 169 -15.21 30.87 31.06
CA ARG A 169 -16.17 31.84 30.50
C ARG A 169 -17.60 31.37 30.73
N PRO A 170 -18.49 32.18 31.34
CA PRO A 170 -19.86 31.78 31.68
C PRO A 170 -20.86 31.92 30.53
N ASP A 171 -20.43 32.21 29.30
CA ASP A 171 -21.26 32.48 28.12
C ASP A 171 -21.40 31.28 27.15
N ARG A 172 -20.93 30.10 27.56
CA ARG A 172 -20.93 28.85 26.77
C ARG A 172 -22.00 27.85 27.22
N SER A 173 -22.05 26.69 26.57
CA SER A 173 -22.96 25.61 26.99
C SER A 173 -22.56 25.11 28.39
N PRO A 174 -23.49 24.50 29.16
CA PRO A 174 -23.16 23.94 30.47
C PRO A 174 -22.02 22.92 30.40
N GLU A 175 -22.07 22.04 29.39
CA GLU A 175 -21.07 20.99 29.16
C GLU A 175 -19.68 21.57 28.80
N GLU A 176 -19.58 22.59 27.93
CA GLU A 176 -18.30 23.25 27.64
C GLU A 176 -17.76 24.00 28.87
N SER A 177 -18.66 24.57 29.68
CA SER A 177 -18.29 25.33 30.88
C SER A 177 -17.65 24.43 31.95
N GLU A 178 -18.22 23.25 32.21
CA GLU A 178 -17.64 22.25 33.13
C GLU A 178 -16.25 21.77 32.66
N LEU A 179 -16.07 21.54 31.35
CA LEU A 179 -14.78 21.15 30.79
C LEU A 179 -13.74 22.29 30.87
N ARG A 180 -14.16 23.54 30.64
CA ARG A 180 -13.30 24.73 30.84
C ARG A 180 -12.90 24.92 32.30
N GLU A 181 -13.81 24.69 33.26
CA GLU A 181 -13.50 24.73 34.69
C GLU A 181 -12.46 23.65 35.07
N TYR A 182 -12.62 22.42 34.58
CA TYR A 182 -11.63 21.37 34.78
C TYR A 182 -10.26 21.74 34.18
N LEU A 183 -10.22 22.19 32.92
CA LEU A 183 -8.96 22.55 32.25
C LEU A 183 -8.27 23.79 32.84
N ALA A 184 -9.04 24.72 33.43
CA ALA A 184 -8.50 25.90 34.12
C ALA A 184 -8.13 25.64 35.59
N SER A 185 -8.51 24.50 36.18
CA SER A 185 -8.16 24.16 37.57
C SER A 185 -6.64 24.06 37.77
N PRO A 186 -6.11 24.21 39.02
CA PRO A 186 -4.69 24.00 39.31
C PRO A 186 -4.16 22.63 38.85
N GLU A 187 -5.01 21.61 38.87
CA GLU A 187 -4.73 20.24 38.41
C GLU A 187 -4.85 20.04 36.88
N GLY A 188 -5.32 21.06 36.15
CA GLY A 188 -5.53 21.05 34.71
C GLY A 188 -4.32 21.55 33.89
N LEU A 189 -4.58 22.40 32.90
CA LEU A 189 -3.52 22.99 32.05
C LEU A 189 -2.42 23.72 32.83
N PRO A 190 -2.68 24.43 33.96
CA PRO A 190 -1.63 24.98 34.82
C PRO A 190 -0.65 23.94 35.37
N ALA A 191 -1.10 22.74 35.76
CA ALA A 191 -0.20 21.65 36.15
C ALA A 191 0.64 21.17 34.96
N LEU A 192 0.00 20.96 33.80
CA LEU A 192 0.67 20.52 32.57
C LEU A 192 1.78 21.50 32.12
N LEU A 193 1.52 22.80 32.14
CA LEU A 193 2.48 23.84 31.71
C LEU A 193 3.68 24.01 32.67
N ASN A 194 3.51 23.65 33.96
CA ASN A 194 4.55 23.80 34.97
C ASN A 194 5.37 22.52 35.22
N ASP A 195 4.90 21.35 34.79
CA ASP A 195 5.58 20.06 34.94
C ASP A 195 6.96 20.01 34.24
N PRO A 196 7.99 19.37 34.83
CA PRO A 196 9.33 19.30 34.24
C PRO A 196 9.43 18.56 32.89
N VAL A 197 8.63 17.52 32.66
CA VAL A 197 8.67 16.72 31.42
C VAL A 197 8.04 17.49 30.28
N PHE A 198 6.86 18.08 30.53
CA PHE A 198 6.17 18.89 29.54
C PHE A 198 6.85 20.24 29.30
N ARG A 199 7.54 20.80 30.31
CA ARG A 199 8.41 21.98 30.14
C ARG A 199 9.39 21.81 28.99
N ASP A 200 10.18 20.74 28.98
CA ASP A 200 11.24 20.59 27.97
C ASP A 200 10.66 20.43 26.56
N ARG A 201 9.52 19.73 26.44
CA ARG A 201 8.78 19.57 25.17
C ARG A 201 8.11 20.86 24.69
N LEU A 202 7.56 21.68 25.58
CA LEU A 202 6.92 22.96 25.25
C LEU A 202 7.92 24.09 24.93
N LEU A 203 9.18 23.92 25.37
CA LEU A 203 10.26 24.88 25.15
C LEU A 203 11.23 24.46 24.03
N ASP A 204 11.08 23.25 23.47
CA ASP A 204 11.82 22.76 22.31
C ASP A 204 11.73 23.73 21.11
N GLU A 205 12.73 23.72 20.23
CA GLU A 205 12.78 24.62 19.07
C GLU A 205 11.59 24.51 18.13
N THR A 206 10.93 23.35 18.04
CA THR A 206 9.75 23.15 17.18
C THR A 206 8.41 23.52 17.85
N ALA A 207 8.40 23.75 19.17
CA ALA A 207 7.18 23.94 19.95
C ALA A 207 6.51 25.31 19.71
N PRO A 208 5.18 25.45 19.91
CA PRO A 208 4.46 26.71 19.69
C PRO A 208 5.02 27.92 20.44
N ILE A 209 5.45 27.73 21.70
CA ILE A 209 6.02 28.81 22.53
C ILE A 209 7.36 29.28 21.97
N ALA A 210 8.24 28.35 21.58
CA ALA A 210 9.54 28.67 20.99
C ALA A 210 9.41 29.37 19.63
N ARG A 211 8.53 28.85 18.75
CA ARG A 211 8.22 29.46 17.46
C ARG A 211 7.72 30.90 17.62
N LEU A 212 6.78 31.14 18.54
CA LEU A 212 6.21 32.46 18.78
C LEU A 212 7.23 33.46 19.36
N VAL A 213 8.06 33.03 20.33
CA VAL A 213 9.10 33.90 20.92
C VAL A 213 10.15 34.26 19.87
N ARG A 214 10.60 33.29 19.07
CA ARG A 214 11.51 33.51 17.95
C ARG A 214 10.91 34.50 16.95
N GLU A 215 9.66 34.30 16.52
CA GLU A 215 8.98 35.23 15.60
C GLU A 215 8.87 36.65 16.16
N LYS A 216 8.50 36.82 17.43
CA LYS A 216 8.35 38.17 18.02
C LYS A 216 9.70 38.88 18.23
N LEU A 217 10.79 38.17 18.49
CA LEU A 217 12.13 38.73 18.66
C LEU A 217 12.89 38.94 17.34
N SER A 218 12.94 37.94 16.44
CA SER A 218 13.70 37.99 15.19
C SER A 218 12.87 38.24 13.92
N GLY A 219 11.54 38.23 14.01
CA GLY A 219 10.65 38.15 12.85
C GLY A 219 10.48 36.72 12.33
N LYS A 220 9.53 36.51 11.40
CA LYS A 220 9.28 35.21 10.75
C LYS A 220 10.54 34.67 10.05
N GLY A 221 10.87 33.40 10.29
CA GLY A 221 11.94 32.69 9.60
C GLY A 221 11.59 32.37 8.14
N ALA A 222 12.60 32.00 7.35
CA ALA A 222 12.43 31.68 5.93
C ALA A 222 11.78 30.30 5.66
N ASP A 223 11.77 29.40 6.65
CA ASP A 223 11.25 28.03 6.56
C ASP A 223 9.90 27.84 7.31
N ASP A 224 9.38 28.87 7.99
CA ASP A 224 8.13 28.77 8.74
C ASP A 224 6.93 28.73 7.76
N LYS A 225 6.32 27.55 7.64
CA LYS A 225 5.09 27.32 6.87
C LYS A 225 3.95 28.24 7.32
N GLU A 226 2.95 28.40 6.45
CA GLU A 226 1.68 29.10 6.73
C GLU A 226 0.77 28.37 7.75
N ASP A 227 1.35 27.61 8.68
CA ASP A 227 0.63 26.98 9.80
C ASP A 227 0.19 28.06 10.80
N ALA A 228 -1.00 27.91 11.38
CA ALA A 228 -1.56 28.92 12.29
C ALA A 228 -0.70 29.05 13.56
N TYR A 229 -0.29 30.28 13.88
CA TYR A 229 0.51 30.58 15.08
C TYR A 229 -0.34 30.41 16.35
N GLY A 230 -0.22 29.24 16.97
CA GLY A 230 -0.94 28.85 18.16
C GLY A 230 -0.69 27.37 18.48
N PHE A 231 -1.30 26.89 19.56
CA PHE A 231 -1.40 25.48 19.87
C PHE A 231 -2.43 24.82 18.95
N GLY A 232 -2.02 23.77 18.24
CA GLY A 232 -2.93 22.83 17.59
C GLY A 232 -3.18 21.59 18.45
N PRO A 233 -4.17 20.75 18.10
CA PRO A 233 -4.40 19.48 18.80
C PRO A 233 -3.20 18.52 18.75
N ALA A 234 -2.34 18.63 17.72
CA ALA A 234 -1.12 17.84 17.60
C ALA A 234 -0.02 18.25 18.59
N ASP A 235 0.06 19.53 18.97
CA ASP A 235 1.02 20.00 19.99
C ASP A 235 0.69 19.44 21.38
N LEU A 236 -0.58 19.04 21.59
CA LEU A 236 -1.11 18.39 22.78
C LEU A 236 -1.31 16.87 22.60
N ASP A 237 -0.70 16.26 21.57
CA ASP A 237 -0.70 14.80 21.38
C ASP A 237 0.44 14.15 22.20
N LEU A 238 0.13 13.84 23.46
CA LEU A 238 1.12 13.44 24.47
C LEU A 238 1.39 11.93 24.38
N SER A 239 2.66 11.52 24.40
CA SER A 239 3.01 10.10 24.30
C SER A 239 2.78 9.39 25.64
N VAL A 240 2.52 8.09 25.59
CA VAL A 240 2.36 7.25 26.80
C VAL A 240 3.61 7.31 27.70
N ASP A 241 4.79 7.44 27.11
CA ASP A 241 6.05 7.55 27.82
C ASP A 241 6.27 8.92 28.49
N ASP A 242 5.65 9.99 27.99
CA ASP A 242 5.68 11.32 28.62
C ASP A 242 4.70 11.36 29.81
N ILE A 243 3.48 10.85 29.60
CA ILE A 243 2.43 10.73 30.63
C ILE A 243 2.92 9.92 31.83
N ASN A 244 3.72 8.88 31.63
CA ASN A 244 4.27 8.04 32.70
C ASN A 244 5.44 8.67 33.47
N LYS A 245 6.00 9.79 33.02
CA LYS A 245 7.13 10.49 33.67
C LYS A 245 6.72 11.81 34.35
N ALA A 246 5.56 12.35 34.00
CA ALA A 246 5.00 13.56 34.59
C ALA A 246 4.59 13.34 36.07
N GLY A 247 4.50 14.42 36.85
CA GLY A 247 3.95 14.36 38.21
C GLY A 247 2.44 14.11 38.23
N ASP A 248 1.92 13.52 39.31
CA ASP A 248 0.54 13.01 39.46
C ASP A 248 -0.57 13.93 38.87
N SER A 249 -0.54 15.23 39.17
CA SER A 249 -1.51 16.20 38.63
C SER A 249 -1.39 16.36 37.11
N ALA A 250 -0.17 16.54 36.59
CA ALA A 250 0.08 16.69 35.16
C ALA A 250 -0.19 15.38 34.40
N GLN A 251 0.13 14.22 34.98
CA GLN A 251 -0.22 12.90 34.44
C GLN A 251 -1.74 12.74 34.24
N THR A 252 -2.54 13.22 35.20
CA THR A 252 -4.01 13.10 35.16
C THR A 252 -4.61 13.86 33.97
N VAL A 253 -4.28 15.14 33.82
CA VAL A 253 -4.74 15.96 32.68
C VAL A 253 -4.14 15.48 31.35
N ALA A 254 -2.88 15.05 31.35
CA ALA A 254 -2.22 14.54 30.14
C ALA A 254 -2.89 13.26 29.62
N ALA A 255 -3.28 12.34 30.51
CA ALA A 255 -4.05 11.15 30.15
C ALA A 255 -5.44 11.49 29.62
N ALA A 256 -6.12 12.49 30.20
CA ALA A 256 -7.41 12.97 29.71
C ALA A 256 -7.31 13.51 28.27
N LEU A 257 -6.36 14.42 28.01
CA LEU A 257 -6.08 14.98 26.68
C LEU A 257 -5.65 13.92 25.66
N ALA A 258 -4.90 12.89 26.09
CA ALA A 258 -4.55 11.76 25.24
C ALA A 258 -5.78 10.93 24.83
N SER A 259 -6.77 10.80 25.70
CA SER A 259 -7.97 9.98 25.48
C SER A 259 -9.12 10.66 24.73
N ASP A 260 -9.25 11.99 24.81
CA ASP A 260 -10.37 12.75 24.26
C ASP A 260 -9.90 13.85 23.29
N THR A 261 -10.21 13.68 22.01
CA THR A 261 -9.88 14.64 20.94
C THR A 261 -10.63 15.96 21.11
N GLY A 262 -11.88 15.95 21.56
CA GLY A 262 -12.68 17.17 21.78
C GLY A 262 -12.17 17.99 22.95
N LEU A 263 -11.77 17.33 24.05
CA LEU A 263 -11.09 17.97 25.16
C LEU A 263 -9.76 18.59 24.73
N ARG A 264 -9.03 17.92 23.82
CA ARG A 264 -7.76 18.40 23.27
C ARG A 264 -7.92 19.63 22.35
N GLU A 265 -8.96 19.64 21.52
CA GLU A 265 -9.34 20.82 20.71
C GLU A 265 -9.76 22.00 21.59
N LEU A 266 -10.52 21.75 22.66
CA LEU A 266 -10.89 22.78 23.65
C LEU A 266 -9.67 23.33 24.39
N ALA A 267 -8.75 22.45 24.83
CA ALA A 267 -7.51 22.86 25.50
C ALA A 267 -6.61 23.72 24.59
N ALA A 268 -6.43 23.33 23.33
CA ALA A 268 -5.72 24.13 22.33
C ALA A 268 -6.39 25.51 22.14
N THR A 269 -7.73 25.55 22.10
CA THR A 269 -8.51 26.79 22.01
C THR A 269 -8.30 27.69 23.23
N MET A 270 -8.37 27.14 24.46
CA MET A 270 -8.15 27.90 25.70
C MET A 270 -6.74 28.48 25.79
N LEU A 271 -5.72 27.72 25.41
CA LEU A 271 -4.33 28.22 25.35
C LEU A 271 -4.22 29.38 24.35
N ASN A 272 -4.81 29.26 23.16
CA ASN A 272 -4.81 30.31 22.14
C ASN A 272 -5.59 31.57 22.55
N GLU A 273 -6.69 31.44 23.30
CA GLU A 273 -7.43 32.57 23.87
C GLU A 273 -6.56 33.41 24.83
N GLN A 274 -5.68 32.78 25.61
CA GLN A 274 -4.81 33.46 26.59
C GLN A 274 -3.42 33.81 26.04
N LEU A 275 -3.04 33.28 24.87
CA LEU A 275 -1.72 33.48 24.27
C LEU A 275 -1.43 34.95 23.93
N GLY A 276 -2.41 35.68 23.39
CA GLY A 276 -2.28 37.11 23.10
C GLY A 276 -2.02 37.96 24.36
N PRO A 277 -2.87 37.86 25.40
CA PRO A 277 -2.62 38.47 26.71
C PRO A 277 -1.26 38.08 27.34
N ALA A 278 -0.87 36.82 27.26
CA ALA A 278 0.42 36.36 27.79
C ALA A 278 1.62 37.01 27.09
N VAL A 279 1.58 37.13 25.75
CA VAL A 279 2.57 37.86 24.97
C VAL A 279 2.63 39.34 25.38
N GLY A 280 1.47 39.97 25.59
CA GLY A 280 1.39 41.36 26.03
C GLY A 280 2.09 41.62 27.37
N GLU A 281 1.88 40.75 28.36
CA GLU A 281 2.52 40.86 29.68
C GLU A 281 4.04 40.56 29.64
N VAL A 282 4.48 39.62 28.80
CA VAL A 282 5.90 39.17 28.75
C VAL A 282 6.80 40.13 27.98
N PHE A 283 6.31 40.64 26.84
CA PHE A 283 7.05 41.52 25.95
C PHE A 283 6.71 43.01 26.15
N GLY A 284 5.85 43.34 27.14
CA GLY A 284 5.48 44.71 27.51
C GLY A 284 4.75 45.50 26.42
N ILE A 285 4.20 44.81 25.42
CA ILE A 285 3.60 45.37 24.21
C ILE A 285 2.39 44.50 23.81
N GLY A 286 1.18 44.95 24.16
CA GLY A 286 -0.08 44.29 23.84
C GLY A 286 -0.88 45.00 22.74
N GLY A 287 -2.10 44.50 22.48
CA GLY A 287 -3.04 45.14 21.55
C GLY A 287 -3.44 46.55 21.98
N ASP A 288 -3.63 46.79 23.28
CA ASP A 288 -3.97 48.11 23.81
C ASP A 288 -2.87 49.16 23.59
N ASP A 289 -1.59 48.75 23.53
CA ASP A 289 -0.47 49.66 23.25
C ASP A 289 -0.45 50.09 21.78
N LEU A 290 -0.74 49.17 20.86
CA LEU A 290 -0.94 49.50 19.44
C LEU A 290 -2.13 50.44 19.25
N LYS A 291 -3.23 50.22 19.99
CA LYS A 291 -4.41 51.10 19.98
C LYS A 291 -4.07 52.51 20.47
N GLN A 292 -3.40 52.62 21.63
CA GLN A 292 -3.00 53.90 22.20
C GLN A 292 -2.01 54.65 21.29
N LEU A 293 -1.03 53.95 20.70
CA LEU A 293 -0.10 54.54 19.75
C LEU A 293 -0.81 55.09 18.50
N LEU A 294 -1.71 54.31 17.90
CA LEU A 294 -2.47 54.76 16.72
C LEU A 294 -3.38 55.96 17.06
N VAL A 295 -3.94 56.01 18.26
CA VAL A 295 -4.72 57.17 18.73
C VAL A 295 -3.83 58.41 18.87
N GLU A 296 -2.66 58.32 19.50
CA GLU A 296 -1.76 59.48 19.64
C GLU A 296 -1.15 59.91 18.28
N LEU A 297 -0.83 58.97 17.39
CA LEU A 297 -0.45 59.27 16.00
C LEU A 297 -1.55 60.04 15.27
N ARG A 298 -2.82 59.62 15.40
CA ARG A 298 -3.97 60.31 14.78
C ARG A 298 -4.23 61.68 15.41
N LEU A 299 -3.93 61.88 16.69
CA LEU A 299 -3.94 63.20 17.35
C LEU A 299 -2.82 64.11 16.81
N ASP A 300 -1.61 63.58 16.64
CA ASP A 300 -0.47 64.32 16.09
C ASP A 300 -0.67 64.72 14.62
N LEU A 301 -1.23 63.83 13.80
CA LEU A 301 -1.56 64.13 12.40
C LEU A 301 -2.73 65.13 12.31
N GLN A 302 -3.72 65.06 13.22
CA GLN A 302 -4.79 66.06 13.29
C GLN A 302 -4.27 67.46 13.63
N ARG A 303 -3.30 67.57 14.56
CA ARG A 303 -2.62 68.84 14.88
C ARG A 303 -1.90 69.44 13.66
N GLN A 304 -1.49 68.61 12.70
CA GLN A 304 -0.84 69.00 11.45
C GLN A 304 -1.82 69.22 10.29
N GLY A 305 -3.11 68.89 10.45
CA GLY A 305 -4.10 68.93 9.37
C GLY A 305 -3.87 67.86 8.29
N LEU A 306 -3.33 66.70 8.68
CA LEU A 306 -3.02 65.59 7.77
C LEU A 306 -3.95 64.40 7.98
N ASP A 307 -4.37 63.77 6.89
CA ASP A 307 -5.03 62.47 6.89
C ASP A 307 -4.01 61.33 7.02
N LEU A 308 -4.47 60.16 7.46
CA LEU A 308 -3.69 58.93 7.48
C LEU A 308 -4.25 57.91 6.47
N LEU A 309 -3.40 57.40 5.58
CA LEU A 309 -3.69 56.25 4.72
C LEU A 309 -2.80 55.06 5.12
N LEU A 310 -3.40 54.01 5.67
CA LEU A 310 -2.73 52.80 6.13
C LEU A 310 -2.94 51.66 5.12
N LEU A 311 -1.86 51.18 4.53
CA LEU A 311 -1.84 50.04 3.60
C LEU A 311 -1.23 48.82 4.30
N ILE A 312 -1.98 47.74 4.45
CA ILE A 312 -1.55 46.50 5.11
C ILE A 312 -1.46 45.37 4.08
N GLU A 313 -0.23 44.95 3.76
CA GLU A 313 0.05 43.94 2.73
C GLU A 313 -0.35 42.51 3.13
N ASP A 314 -0.44 42.23 4.43
CA ASP A 314 -1.01 41.00 4.99
C ASP A 314 -1.49 41.23 6.44
N PHE A 315 -2.78 41.08 6.69
CA PHE A 315 -3.37 41.26 8.02
C PHE A 315 -2.95 40.16 9.02
N SER A 316 -2.45 39.02 8.55
CA SER A 316 -2.03 37.92 9.44
C SER A 316 -0.87 38.27 10.37
N ILE A 317 -0.08 39.30 10.04
CA ILE A 317 1.03 39.78 10.89
C ILE A 317 0.53 40.26 12.26
N PHE A 318 -0.71 40.74 12.33
CA PHE A 318 -1.33 41.22 13.57
C PHE A 318 -1.93 40.09 14.44
N GLN A 319 -1.75 38.81 14.08
CA GLN A 319 -2.23 37.69 14.88
C GLN A 319 -1.70 37.72 16.33
N GLY A 320 -2.63 37.60 17.27
CA GLY A 320 -2.42 37.72 18.72
C GLY A 320 -2.75 39.09 19.31
N ILE A 321 -2.92 40.14 18.48
CA ILE A 321 -3.17 41.53 18.93
C ILE A 321 -4.26 42.25 18.12
N GLN A 322 -5.02 41.54 17.27
CA GLN A 322 -5.90 42.13 16.27
C GLN A 322 -6.94 43.09 16.85
N GLY A 323 -7.48 42.79 18.05
CA GLY A 323 -8.50 43.61 18.71
C GLY A 323 -8.08 45.07 18.89
N GLY A 324 -6.84 45.33 19.29
CA GLY A 324 -6.33 46.69 19.47
C GLY A 324 -6.24 47.49 18.17
N LEU A 325 -5.84 46.84 17.07
CA LEU A 325 -5.84 47.45 15.74
C LEU A 325 -7.28 47.70 15.25
N ILE A 326 -8.16 46.71 15.39
CA ILE A 326 -9.57 46.79 14.98
C ILE A 326 -10.29 47.93 15.72
N ASP A 327 -10.07 48.05 17.02
CA ASP A 327 -10.58 49.16 17.82
C ASP A 327 -10.06 50.52 17.32
N ALA A 328 -8.77 50.63 17.01
CA ALA A 328 -8.16 51.88 16.53
C ALA A 328 -8.66 52.30 15.14
N ILE A 329 -8.93 51.35 14.23
CA ILE A 329 -9.44 51.64 12.88
C ILE A 329 -10.96 51.85 12.82
N THR A 330 -11.72 51.33 13.79
CA THR A 330 -13.16 51.58 13.91
C THR A 330 -13.50 52.81 14.75
N LEU A 331 -12.52 53.41 15.43
CA LEU A 331 -12.69 54.61 16.25
C LEU A 331 -12.94 55.87 15.40
N VAL A 332 -14.14 56.43 15.55
CA VAL A 332 -14.62 57.65 14.89
C VAL A 332 -14.07 58.90 15.59
N PRO A 333 -13.62 59.94 14.87
CA PRO A 333 -13.41 61.26 15.45
C PRO A 333 -14.69 61.79 16.12
N THR A 334 -14.58 62.36 17.31
CA THR A 334 -15.69 63.07 17.98
C THR A 334 -15.30 64.51 18.26
N VAL A 335 -16.28 65.35 18.63
CA VAL A 335 -16.00 66.76 18.97
C VAL A 335 -15.04 66.88 20.16
N ASP A 336 -15.13 65.95 21.12
CA ASP A 336 -14.29 65.91 22.31
C ASP A 336 -12.94 65.21 22.07
N VAL A 337 -12.84 64.35 21.04
CA VAL A 337 -11.61 63.64 20.64
C VAL A 337 -11.37 63.83 19.14
N PRO A 338 -10.80 64.98 18.73
CA PRO A 338 -10.53 65.25 17.31
C PRO A 338 -9.35 64.41 16.83
N LEU A 339 -9.66 63.28 16.19
CA LEU A 339 -8.70 62.39 15.51
C LEU A 339 -8.67 62.71 14.02
N CYS A 340 -7.52 62.53 13.38
CA CYS A 340 -7.46 62.66 11.93
C CYS A 340 -8.35 61.60 11.23
N PRO A 341 -8.89 61.92 10.04
CA PRO A 341 -9.41 60.91 9.14
C PRO A 341 -8.33 59.84 8.90
N MET A 342 -8.73 58.58 8.99
CA MET A 342 -7.86 57.45 8.71
C MET A 342 -8.56 56.53 7.72
N ARG A 343 -7.86 56.18 6.65
CA ARG A 343 -8.31 55.32 5.55
C ARG A 343 -7.43 54.06 5.57
N VAL A 344 -8.02 52.87 5.45
CA VAL A 344 -7.32 51.60 5.65
C VAL A 344 -7.61 50.65 4.49
N VAL A 345 -6.56 50.18 3.82
CA VAL A 345 -6.63 49.09 2.86
C VAL A 345 -5.90 47.88 3.45
N MET A 346 -6.57 46.74 3.55
CA MET A 346 -5.98 45.54 4.15
C MET A 346 -6.17 44.29 3.30
N ALA A 347 -5.08 43.58 3.00
CA ALA A 347 -5.13 42.23 2.47
C ALA A 347 -5.42 41.23 3.59
N VAL A 348 -6.51 40.46 3.47
CA VAL A 348 -6.96 39.52 4.51
C VAL A 348 -7.54 38.26 3.87
N THR A 349 -7.39 37.10 4.51
CA THR A 349 -7.96 35.85 3.98
C THR A 349 -9.48 35.86 4.13
N THR A 350 -10.20 35.39 3.10
CA THR A 350 -11.67 35.46 3.04
C THR A 350 -12.33 34.81 4.27
N GLY A 351 -11.84 33.64 4.69
CA GLY A 351 -12.36 32.93 5.86
C GLY A 351 -12.10 33.65 7.18
N TYR A 352 -10.96 34.33 7.35
CA TYR A 352 -10.69 35.14 8.54
C TYR A 352 -11.62 36.36 8.59
N PHE A 353 -11.73 37.08 7.47
CA PHE A 353 -12.55 38.30 7.42
C PHE A 353 -14.03 38.00 7.70
N VAL A 354 -14.60 36.96 7.09
CA VAL A 354 -16.03 36.63 7.26
C VAL A 354 -16.35 36.03 8.63
N ASN A 355 -15.47 35.17 9.18
CA ASN A 355 -15.81 34.37 10.36
C ASN A 355 -15.23 34.91 11.69
N GLN A 356 -14.24 35.80 11.66
CA GLN A 356 -13.49 36.21 12.87
C GLN A 356 -13.44 37.73 13.10
N MET A 357 -13.87 38.56 12.15
CA MET A 357 -13.95 40.01 12.35
C MET A 357 -15.23 40.42 13.11
N PRO A 358 -15.16 41.40 14.03
CA PRO A 358 -16.35 41.98 14.65
C PRO A 358 -17.26 42.72 13.65
N GLU A 359 -18.56 42.79 13.96
CA GLU A 359 -19.57 43.48 13.14
C GLU A 359 -19.28 44.98 12.93
N THR A 360 -18.54 45.60 13.86
CA THR A 360 -18.03 46.98 13.74
C THR A 360 -17.08 47.17 12.55
N VAL A 361 -16.41 46.13 12.06
CA VAL A 361 -15.57 46.18 10.85
C VAL A 361 -16.44 46.16 9.60
N PHE A 362 -17.48 45.32 9.58
CA PHE A 362 -18.39 45.20 8.43
C PHE A 362 -19.19 46.48 8.19
N THR A 363 -19.69 47.11 9.26
CA THR A 363 -20.39 48.41 9.19
C THR A 363 -19.50 49.59 8.80
N ARG A 364 -18.16 49.44 8.90
CA ARG A 364 -17.14 50.43 8.52
C ARG A 364 -16.46 50.12 7.18
N THR A 365 -16.87 49.05 6.50
CA THR A 365 -16.34 48.65 5.20
C THR A 365 -17.06 49.41 4.08
N TYR A 366 -16.32 50.11 3.22
CA TYR A 366 -16.88 50.82 2.08
C TYR A 366 -17.22 49.85 0.93
N LYS A 367 -16.21 49.12 0.46
CA LYS A 367 -16.30 48.17 -0.66
C LYS A 367 -15.32 47.04 -0.46
N VAL A 368 -15.73 45.83 -0.80
CA VAL A 368 -14.93 44.61 -0.73
C VAL A 368 -14.36 44.30 -2.11
N PHE A 369 -13.07 43.99 -2.21
CA PHE A 369 -12.42 43.59 -3.45
C PHE A 369 -11.89 42.15 -3.32
N ASP A 370 -12.56 41.19 -3.94
CA ASP A 370 -12.28 39.76 -3.82
C ASP A 370 -11.51 39.25 -5.04
N LEU A 371 -10.40 38.53 -4.79
CA LEU A 371 -9.59 37.86 -5.81
C LEU A 371 -10.04 36.41 -6.08
N ALA A 372 -11.00 35.88 -5.31
CA ALA A 372 -11.61 34.58 -5.60
C ALA A 372 -12.56 34.69 -6.79
N THR A 373 -12.11 34.28 -7.98
CA THR A 373 -12.92 34.30 -9.21
C THR A 373 -13.96 33.17 -9.20
N PRO A 374 -15.27 33.43 -9.33
CA PRO A 374 -16.28 32.38 -9.52
C PRO A 374 -16.04 31.65 -10.83
N ALA A 375 -16.16 30.32 -10.81
CA ALA A 375 -15.92 29.42 -11.95
C ALA A 375 -16.77 29.65 -13.22
N LYS A 376 -17.61 30.70 -13.25
CA LYS A 376 -18.50 31.08 -14.36
C LYS A 376 -18.13 32.41 -15.04
N VAL A 377 -17.14 33.14 -14.53
CA VAL A 377 -16.66 34.39 -15.16
C VAL A 377 -15.44 34.08 -16.02
N PRO A 378 -15.45 34.34 -17.35
CA PRO A 378 -14.26 34.21 -18.18
C PRO A 378 -13.19 35.19 -17.70
N SER A 379 -12.09 34.67 -17.14
CA SER A 379 -10.96 35.52 -16.76
C SER A 379 -10.24 36.03 -18.02
N PRO A 380 -9.96 37.34 -18.14
CA PRO A 380 -9.18 37.91 -19.24
C PRO A 380 -7.66 37.66 -19.09
N PHE A 381 -7.23 36.91 -18.07
CA PHE A 381 -5.83 36.63 -17.79
C PHE A 381 -5.23 35.60 -18.76
N ASP A 382 -4.21 35.99 -19.53
CA ASP A 382 -3.39 35.05 -20.33
C ASP A 382 -2.09 34.69 -19.58
N PRO A 383 -1.91 33.41 -19.16
CA PRO A 383 -0.69 32.95 -18.51
C PRO A 383 0.57 33.15 -19.36
N ALA A 384 0.46 33.18 -20.69
CA ALA A 384 1.58 33.50 -21.57
C ALA A 384 1.98 34.99 -21.48
N ALA A 385 1.00 35.91 -21.38
CA ALA A 385 1.24 37.34 -21.20
C ALA A 385 1.89 37.66 -19.85
N PHE A 386 1.47 36.96 -18.78
CA PHE A 386 2.15 36.99 -17.48
C PHE A 386 3.61 36.52 -17.61
N THR A 387 3.81 35.36 -18.24
CA THR A 387 5.13 34.73 -18.36
C THR A 387 6.13 35.59 -19.15
N VAL A 388 5.72 36.18 -20.29
CA VAL A 388 6.66 36.99 -21.09
C VAL A 388 7.19 38.22 -20.37
N ARG A 389 6.46 38.78 -19.40
CA ARG A 389 6.91 39.95 -18.62
C ARG A 389 8.09 39.59 -17.72
N TYR A 390 8.01 38.45 -17.02
CA TYR A 390 9.13 37.91 -16.25
C TYR A 390 10.30 37.49 -17.15
N LEU A 391 10.03 36.81 -18.28
CA LEU A 391 11.08 36.48 -19.26
C LEU A 391 11.77 37.73 -19.81
N ASN A 392 11.03 38.82 -20.08
CA ASN A 392 11.61 40.08 -20.54
C ASN A 392 12.47 40.72 -19.45
N ALA A 393 11.96 40.79 -18.22
CA ALA A 393 12.69 41.36 -17.11
C ALA A 393 14.03 40.62 -16.88
N VAL A 394 14.02 39.28 -16.90
CA VAL A 394 15.23 38.44 -16.75
C VAL A 394 16.23 38.58 -17.92
N ARG A 395 15.78 38.99 -19.10
CA ARG A 395 16.67 39.32 -20.25
C ARG A 395 17.27 40.72 -20.18
N VAL A 396 16.61 41.66 -19.49
CA VAL A 396 17.07 43.05 -19.32
C VAL A 396 17.96 43.21 -18.09
N GLY A 397 17.62 42.51 -17.01
CA GLY A 397 18.29 42.60 -15.70
C GLY A 397 17.72 43.71 -14.82
N ALA A 398 17.79 43.51 -13.50
CA ALA A 398 17.12 44.39 -12.52
C ALA A 398 17.65 45.84 -12.56
N ALA A 399 18.97 46.01 -12.66
CA ALA A 399 19.61 47.32 -12.60
C ALA A 399 19.21 48.26 -13.77
N GLU A 400 19.06 47.72 -14.98
CA GLU A 400 18.62 48.50 -16.15
C GLU A 400 17.13 48.85 -16.06
N ILE A 401 16.29 47.95 -15.54
CA ILE A 401 14.87 48.24 -15.31
C ILE A 401 14.71 49.39 -14.31
N ASP A 402 15.49 49.39 -13.23
CA ASP A 402 15.45 50.44 -12.21
C ASP A 402 16.00 51.78 -12.73
N ALA A 403 17.06 51.77 -13.55
CA ALA A 403 17.56 52.97 -14.20
C ALA A 403 16.51 53.61 -15.12
N GLN A 404 15.82 52.81 -15.95
CA GLN A 404 14.75 53.30 -16.83
C GLN A 404 13.52 53.75 -16.03
N HIS A 405 13.19 53.08 -14.94
CA HIS A 405 12.10 53.48 -14.04
C HIS A 405 12.38 54.84 -13.37
N ALA A 406 13.61 55.07 -12.89
CA ALA A 406 14.03 56.36 -12.34
C ALA A 406 13.97 57.50 -13.37
N ASP A 407 14.27 57.20 -14.64
CA ASP A 407 14.12 58.11 -15.79
C ASP A 407 12.64 58.30 -16.24
N GLY A 408 11.67 57.64 -15.59
CA GLY A 408 10.25 57.68 -15.94
C GLY A 408 9.89 56.94 -17.24
N ARG A 409 10.74 56.03 -17.70
CA ARG A 409 10.61 55.28 -18.96
C ARG A 409 10.11 53.84 -18.72
N PRO A 410 9.42 53.24 -19.71
CA PRO A 410 9.05 51.83 -19.61
C PRO A 410 10.28 50.92 -19.71
N ALA A 411 10.22 49.75 -19.06
CA ALA A 411 11.26 48.73 -19.19
C ALA A 411 11.47 48.34 -20.67
N PRO A 412 12.72 48.23 -21.14
CA PRO A 412 13.01 47.93 -22.54
C PRO A 412 12.62 46.48 -22.89
N ASN A 413 12.44 46.20 -24.18
CA ASN A 413 12.22 44.84 -24.66
C ASN A 413 13.57 44.17 -24.96
N GLY A 414 13.97 43.19 -24.15
CA GLY A 414 15.23 42.44 -24.29
C GLY A 414 15.32 41.62 -25.59
N CYS A 415 14.19 41.32 -26.25
CA CYS A 415 14.18 40.73 -27.58
C CYS A 415 14.45 41.76 -28.70
N GLY A 416 14.44 43.06 -28.41
CA GLY A 416 14.56 44.15 -29.38
C GLY A 416 15.88 44.16 -30.17
N THR A 417 16.99 43.85 -29.49
CA THR A 417 18.35 43.76 -30.05
C THR A 417 18.79 42.32 -30.35
N CYS A 418 17.93 41.33 -30.12
CA CYS A 418 18.28 39.91 -30.24
C CYS A 418 18.51 39.48 -31.71
N PRO A 419 19.70 38.97 -32.08
CA PRO A 419 20.02 38.62 -33.47
C PRO A 419 19.22 37.43 -34.04
N VAL A 420 18.60 36.61 -33.18
CA VAL A 420 17.78 35.45 -33.57
C VAL A 420 16.27 35.68 -33.38
N ARG A 421 15.84 36.92 -33.10
CA ARG A 421 14.45 37.29 -32.78
C ARG A 421 13.41 36.66 -33.71
N GLU A 422 13.60 36.75 -35.03
CA GLU A 422 12.62 36.24 -36.01
C GLU A 422 12.51 34.71 -35.99
N LYS A 423 13.64 33.99 -35.93
CA LYS A 423 13.65 32.52 -35.74
C LYS A 423 12.96 32.16 -34.42
N CYS A 424 13.33 32.85 -33.34
CA CYS A 424 12.80 32.61 -32.00
C CYS A 424 11.29 32.79 -31.93
N HIS A 425 10.77 33.91 -32.42
CA HIS A 425 9.35 34.24 -32.31
C HIS A 425 8.49 33.36 -33.23
N ARG A 426 9.05 32.83 -34.33
CA ARG A 426 8.36 31.84 -35.18
C ARG A 426 8.26 30.47 -34.50
N ALA A 427 9.36 29.98 -33.93
CA ALA A 427 9.45 28.63 -33.39
C ALA A 427 8.85 28.48 -31.99
N PHE A 428 9.09 29.47 -31.12
CA PHE A 428 8.66 29.46 -29.72
C PHE A 428 7.40 30.32 -29.48
N GLY A 429 7.06 31.21 -30.41
CA GLY A 429 5.98 32.18 -30.24
C GLY A 429 6.42 33.44 -29.49
N GLN A 430 5.52 34.43 -29.49
CA GLN A 430 5.68 35.71 -28.80
C GLN A 430 4.36 36.21 -28.23
N VAL A 431 4.42 37.10 -27.24
CA VAL A 431 3.32 37.98 -26.81
C VAL A 431 3.89 39.40 -26.71
N ASP A 432 3.17 40.40 -27.22
CA ASP A 432 3.57 41.83 -27.23
C ASP A 432 5.01 42.12 -27.73
N GLY A 433 5.48 41.34 -28.71
CA GLY A 433 6.83 41.47 -29.26
C GLY A 433 7.95 40.85 -28.40
N ILE A 434 7.61 40.07 -27.38
CA ILE A 434 8.54 39.38 -26.48
C ILE A 434 8.41 37.86 -26.71
N GLY A 435 9.52 37.18 -26.97
CA GLY A 435 9.54 35.74 -27.22
C GLY A 435 9.33 34.87 -25.97
N LEU A 436 8.74 33.68 -26.14
CA LEU A 436 8.48 32.71 -25.06
C LEU A 436 9.67 31.78 -24.72
N PHE A 437 10.73 31.78 -25.52
CA PHE A 437 11.92 30.93 -25.35
C PHE A 437 12.47 30.98 -23.90
N PRO A 438 12.72 29.83 -23.24
CA PRO A 438 12.86 28.48 -23.80
C PRO A 438 11.56 27.71 -24.05
N PHE A 439 10.42 28.20 -23.57
CA PHE A 439 9.13 27.55 -23.79
C PHE A 439 8.53 27.92 -25.15
N ASN A 440 7.63 27.08 -25.67
CA ASN A 440 6.55 27.54 -26.54
C ASN A 440 5.22 27.53 -25.77
N ARG A 441 4.13 28.03 -26.37
CA ARG A 441 2.81 28.09 -25.68
C ARG A 441 2.40 26.72 -25.12
N THR A 442 2.59 25.63 -25.87
CA THR A 442 2.23 24.27 -25.45
C THR A 442 3.13 23.73 -24.33
N ALA A 443 4.44 23.94 -24.40
CA ALA A 443 5.37 23.54 -23.34
C ALA A 443 5.10 24.31 -22.03
N LEU A 444 4.75 25.59 -22.13
CA LEU A 444 4.36 26.42 -20.99
C LEU A 444 3.05 25.93 -20.37
N GLU A 445 2.02 25.69 -21.18
CA GLU A 445 0.71 25.17 -20.73
C GLU A 445 0.85 23.80 -20.05
N ARG A 446 1.68 22.89 -20.59
CA ARG A 446 2.00 21.59 -19.97
C ARG A 446 2.74 21.76 -18.64
N ALA A 447 3.78 22.60 -18.59
CA ALA A 447 4.53 22.84 -17.36
C ALA A 447 3.68 23.48 -16.25
N MET A 448 2.78 24.41 -16.60
CA MET A 448 1.77 24.97 -15.68
C MET A 448 0.78 23.91 -15.18
N ARG A 449 0.23 23.09 -16.08
CA ARG A 449 -0.68 21.98 -15.74
C ARG A 449 -0.05 21.02 -14.73
N SER A 450 1.25 20.77 -14.84
CA SER A 450 1.99 19.92 -13.89
C SER A 450 1.99 20.44 -12.45
N GLN A 451 1.92 21.75 -12.27
CA GLN A 451 2.01 22.42 -10.97
C GLN A 451 0.64 22.84 -10.41
N ALA A 452 -0.43 22.71 -11.21
CA ALA A 452 -1.80 23.09 -10.87
C ALA A 452 -2.75 21.87 -10.94
N PRO A 453 -2.74 20.96 -9.94
CA PRO A 453 -3.53 19.72 -9.97
C PRO A 453 -5.04 19.96 -10.02
N ASP A 454 -5.54 21.05 -9.41
CA ASP A 454 -6.96 21.45 -9.45
C ASP A 454 -7.32 22.31 -10.67
N GLY A 455 -6.34 22.62 -11.55
CA GLY A 455 -6.52 23.47 -12.72
C GLY A 455 -6.64 24.98 -12.46
N GLU A 456 -6.68 25.42 -11.19
CA GLU A 456 -6.60 26.86 -10.83
C GLU A 456 -5.18 27.40 -11.08
N PHE A 457 -5.06 28.55 -11.77
CA PHE A 457 -3.78 29.24 -11.97
C PHE A 457 -3.31 29.90 -10.68
N VAL A 458 -2.12 29.52 -10.19
CA VAL A 458 -1.45 30.16 -9.04
C VAL A 458 -0.15 30.80 -9.50
N ALA A 459 -0.08 32.14 -9.47
CA ALA A 459 1.07 32.90 -9.94
C ALA A 459 2.38 32.49 -9.23
N ARG A 460 2.32 32.27 -7.91
CA ARG A 460 3.46 31.84 -7.08
C ARG A 460 4.08 30.54 -7.61
N ASP A 461 3.27 29.52 -7.85
CA ASP A 461 3.75 28.20 -8.31
C ASP A 461 4.31 28.26 -9.73
N VAL A 462 3.74 29.08 -10.62
CA VAL A 462 4.33 29.31 -11.95
C VAL A 462 5.70 29.97 -11.85
N LEU A 463 5.85 31.00 -11.00
CA LEU A 463 7.13 31.67 -10.82
C LEU A 463 8.18 30.74 -10.19
N THR A 464 7.86 30.09 -9.07
CA THR A 464 8.84 29.33 -8.28
C THR A 464 9.08 27.91 -8.78
N ARG A 465 8.08 27.27 -9.43
CA ARG A 465 8.15 25.86 -9.88
C ARG A 465 8.18 25.68 -11.40
N VAL A 466 7.82 26.68 -12.20
CA VAL A 466 7.93 26.61 -13.68
C VAL A 466 9.07 27.47 -14.20
N LEU A 467 9.03 28.79 -13.97
CA LEU A 467 10.02 29.70 -14.57
C LEU A 467 11.38 29.61 -13.88
N ARG A 468 11.42 29.66 -12.55
CA ARG A 468 12.70 29.71 -11.82
C ARG A 468 13.57 28.46 -12.02
N PRO A 469 13.07 27.21 -12.01
CA PRO A 469 13.89 26.04 -12.33
C PRO A 469 14.46 26.13 -13.74
N VAL A 470 13.65 26.47 -14.74
CA VAL A 470 14.10 26.48 -16.14
C VAL A 470 15.06 27.63 -16.45
N LEU A 471 14.87 28.81 -15.85
CA LEU A 471 15.73 29.96 -16.06
C LEU A 471 17.03 29.93 -15.24
N GLN A 472 17.03 29.25 -14.08
CA GLN A 472 18.19 29.19 -13.18
C GLN A 472 18.97 27.86 -13.25
N ARG A 473 18.30 26.71 -13.15
CA ARG A 473 18.93 25.38 -13.16
C ARG A 473 19.22 24.95 -14.59
N ASP A 474 18.24 25.04 -15.48
CA ASP A 474 18.32 24.43 -16.81
C ASP A 474 19.10 25.29 -17.84
N GLN A 475 19.54 26.50 -17.47
CA GLN A 475 20.36 27.35 -18.36
C GLN A 475 21.65 26.64 -18.81
N ALA A 476 22.36 25.96 -17.90
CA ALA A 476 23.59 25.25 -18.26
C ALA A 476 23.33 24.15 -19.30
N GLU A 477 22.28 23.34 -19.10
CA GLU A 477 21.88 22.31 -20.07
C GLU A 477 21.44 22.90 -21.41
N LEU A 478 20.82 24.08 -21.42
CA LEU A 478 20.44 24.81 -22.64
C LEU A 478 21.69 25.27 -23.41
N ASP A 479 22.62 25.94 -22.75
CA ASP A 479 23.87 26.42 -23.35
C ASP A 479 24.71 25.25 -23.90
N GLU A 480 24.88 24.18 -23.12
CA GLU A 480 25.63 22.99 -23.51
C GLU A 480 24.90 22.08 -24.52
N GLY A 481 23.59 22.28 -24.73
CA GLY A 481 22.80 21.47 -25.65
C GLY A 481 22.51 20.06 -25.16
N ARG A 482 22.27 19.92 -23.85
CA ARG A 482 21.72 18.72 -23.19
C ARG A 482 20.25 18.88 -22.77
N PHE A 483 19.70 20.09 -22.81
CA PHE A 483 18.28 20.34 -22.58
C PHE A 483 17.39 19.75 -23.70
N PRO A 484 16.15 19.29 -23.42
CA PRO A 484 15.57 19.06 -22.09
C PRO A 484 16.16 17.81 -21.42
N GLY A 485 16.71 17.97 -20.22
CA GLY A 485 17.22 16.88 -19.38
C GLY A 485 16.15 16.14 -18.58
N ASP A 486 16.58 15.16 -17.79
CA ASP A 486 15.69 14.33 -16.96
C ASP A 486 15.04 15.14 -15.83
N ALA A 487 15.73 16.17 -15.31
CA ALA A 487 15.19 17.05 -14.26
C ALA A 487 13.95 17.82 -14.74
N PHE A 488 14.03 18.42 -15.94
CA PHE A 488 12.91 19.09 -16.60
C PHE A 488 11.72 18.13 -16.80
N GLU A 489 11.97 16.90 -17.26
CA GLU A 489 10.88 15.93 -17.41
C GLU A 489 10.27 15.55 -16.07
N ASN A 490 11.07 15.29 -15.04
CA ASN A 490 10.54 14.90 -13.72
C ASN A 490 9.68 16.01 -13.08
N ASP A 491 10.03 17.28 -13.25
CA ASP A 491 9.24 18.42 -12.77
C ASP A 491 7.90 18.58 -13.51
N PHE A 492 7.86 18.25 -14.81
CA PHE A 492 6.73 18.58 -15.69
C PHE A 492 6.01 17.36 -16.31
N ARG A 493 6.36 16.12 -15.93
CA ARG A 493 5.80 14.88 -16.51
C ARG A 493 4.27 14.83 -16.41
N THR A 494 3.71 15.22 -15.27
CA THR A 494 2.26 15.10 -14.99
C THR A 494 1.38 15.92 -15.96
N GLY A 495 1.89 17.03 -16.49
CA GLY A 495 1.18 17.91 -17.41
C GLY A 495 1.19 17.44 -18.87
N ALA A 496 2.03 16.45 -19.20
CA ALA A 496 2.25 15.90 -20.53
C ALA A 496 2.01 14.37 -20.61
N LEU A 497 1.18 13.83 -19.72
CA LEU A 497 0.75 12.41 -19.68
C LEU A 497 -0.24 12.02 -20.80
N ASP A 498 -0.63 12.98 -21.64
CA ASP A 498 -1.55 12.88 -22.77
C ASP A 498 -0.82 13.05 -24.13
N ALA A 499 0.52 12.94 -24.11
CA ALA A 499 1.41 13.36 -25.18
C ALA A 499 2.52 12.34 -25.41
N LEU A 500 2.49 11.72 -26.59
CA LEU A 500 3.47 10.74 -27.04
C LEU A 500 3.54 9.49 -26.12
N ASP A 501 2.38 9.03 -25.64
CA ASP A 501 2.24 7.89 -24.72
C ASP A 501 2.51 6.54 -25.42
N ASN A 502 2.25 6.53 -26.73
CA ASN A 502 2.46 5.42 -27.66
C ASN A 502 3.96 5.10 -27.83
N ILE A 503 4.37 3.90 -27.39
CA ILE A 503 5.76 3.42 -27.51
C ILE A 503 6.26 3.36 -28.97
N GLU A 504 5.41 3.08 -29.96
CA GLU A 504 5.83 3.06 -31.37
C GLU A 504 6.13 4.46 -31.91
N ASP A 505 5.52 5.51 -31.36
CA ASP A 505 5.84 6.90 -31.73
C ASP A 505 7.13 7.36 -31.05
N GLN A 506 7.37 6.95 -29.80
CA GLN A 506 8.66 7.15 -29.13
C GLN A 506 9.80 6.44 -29.90
N ILE A 507 9.54 5.25 -30.45
CA ILE A 507 10.52 4.49 -31.22
C ILE A 507 10.81 5.11 -32.59
N GLN A 508 9.82 5.72 -33.24
CA GLN A 508 10.04 6.53 -34.45
C GLN A 508 10.95 7.74 -34.21
N LEU A 509 11.15 8.14 -32.96
CA LEU A 509 12.06 9.21 -32.53
C LEU A 509 13.44 8.71 -32.06
N HIS A 510 13.69 7.39 -32.04
CA HIS A 510 15.02 6.87 -31.70
C HIS A 510 16.08 7.27 -32.74
N THR A 511 17.25 7.64 -32.24
CA THR A 511 18.48 7.84 -33.04
C THR A 511 19.35 6.59 -32.87
N PRO A 512 19.58 5.77 -33.92
CA PRO A 512 20.33 4.53 -33.79
C PRO A 512 21.74 4.75 -33.23
N GLY A 513 22.08 4.03 -32.16
CA GLY A 513 23.39 4.12 -31.50
C GLY A 513 23.53 5.24 -30.45
N ASP A 514 22.54 6.12 -30.32
CA ASP A 514 22.55 7.21 -29.33
C ASP A 514 21.25 7.22 -28.49
N ARG A 515 21.35 6.65 -27.29
CA ARG A 515 20.23 6.58 -26.34
C ARG A 515 19.91 7.94 -25.73
N GLU A 516 20.92 8.72 -25.34
CA GLU A 516 20.71 10.02 -24.68
C GLU A 516 19.99 10.99 -25.64
N LEU A 517 20.45 11.06 -26.89
CA LEU A 517 19.80 11.88 -27.92
C LEU A 517 18.38 11.39 -28.26
N SER A 518 18.13 10.08 -28.19
CA SER A 518 16.78 9.52 -28.35
C SER A 518 15.83 9.99 -27.25
N ASP A 519 16.23 9.77 -25.98
CA ASP A 519 15.39 10.07 -24.82
C ASP A 519 15.11 11.58 -24.73
N ARG A 520 16.11 12.41 -25.07
CA ARG A 520 15.96 13.87 -25.24
C ARG A 520 15.04 14.27 -26.39
N ARG A 521 15.05 13.57 -27.52
CA ARG A 521 14.12 13.83 -28.64
C ARG A 521 12.68 13.50 -28.25
N VAL A 522 12.48 12.37 -27.56
CA VAL A 522 11.17 11.98 -27.00
C VAL A 522 10.65 13.06 -26.05
N ARG A 523 11.47 13.53 -25.10
CA ARG A 523 11.13 14.69 -24.24
C ARG A 523 10.77 15.93 -25.04
N MET A 524 11.62 16.33 -26.00
CA MET A 524 11.41 17.53 -26.80
C MET A 524 10.07 17.50 -27.56
N VAL A 525 9.73 16.39 -28.21
CA VAL A 525 8.44 16.24 -28.91
C VAL A 525 7.27 16.16 -27.92
N ARG A 526 7.41 15.42 -26.80
CA ARG A 526 6.37 15.34 -25.75
C ARG A 526 5.99 16.70 -25.19
N PHE A 527 6.96 17.60 -24.98
CA PHE A 527 6.71 18.89 -24.33
C PHE A 527 6.43 20.03 -25.33
N TRP A 528 7.21 20.19 -26.40
CA TRP A 528 7.05 21.29 -27.37
C TRP A 528 6.17 20.94 -28.58
N GLY A 529 5.88 19.65 -28.82
CA GLY A 529 5.05 19.21 -29.95
C GLY A 529 3.57 19.55 -29.81
N THR A 530 2.99 20.17 -30.83
CA THR A 530 1.56 20.47 -30.94
C THR A 530 0.75 19.36 -31.60
N GLU A 531 1.41 18.50 -32.37
CA GLU A 531 0.76 17.40 -33.09
C GLU A 531 0.83 16.10 -32.27
N GLN A 532 -0.06 15.16 -32.59
CA GLN A 532 -0.10 13.84 -31.94
C GLN A 532 0.82 12.86 -32.69
N GLY A 533 1.67 12.15 -31.95
CA GLY A 533 2.61 11.16 -32.48
C GLY A 533 3.97 11.73 -32.89
N ALA A 534 4.77 10.90 -33.59
CA ALA A 534 6.16 11.21 -33.93
C ALA A 534 6.27 12.22 -35.09
N HIS A 535 6.89 13.37 -34.85
CA HIS A 535 7.13 14.42 -35.85
C HIS A 535 8.39 15.23 -35.51
N ASN A 536 9.01 15.85 -36.52
CA ASN A 536 10.00 16.91 -36.32
C ASN A 536 9.27 18.23 -35.96
N LEU A 537 9.92 19.08 -35.15
CA LEU A 537 9.43 20.40 -34.78
C LEU A 537 10.00 21.49 -35.72
N ASP A 538 9.70 22.77 -35.48
CA ASP A 538 10.35 23.87 -36.23
C ASP A 538 11.89 23.72 -36.14
N PRO A 539 12.64 23.79 -37.26
CA PRO A 539 14.09 23.60 -37.26
C PRO A 539 14.85 24.48 -36.26
N ALA A 540 14.32 25.64 -35.86
CA ALA A 540 14.95 26.48 -34.84
C ALA A 540 14.78 25.93 -33.41
N ILE A 541 13.80 25.07 -33.11
CA ILE A 541 13.74 24.33 -31.82
C ILE A 541 14.83 23.26 -31.79
N HIS A 542 14.97 22.51 -32.88
CA HIS A 542 16.05 21.54 -33.08
C HIS A 542 17.44 22.20 -32.96
N GLU A 543 17.63 23.36 -33.60
CA GLU A 543 18.86 24.17 -33.52
C GLU A 543 19.11 24.69 -32.08
N ALA A 544 18.07 25.22 -31.42
CA ALA A 544 18.18 25.77 -30.08
C ALA A 544 18.52 24.72 -29.01
N PHE A 545 17.92 23.53 -29.06
CA PHE A 545 18.17 22.47 -28.07
C PHE A 545 19.32 21.52 -28.45
N GLY A 546 19.86 21.62 -29.66
CA GLY A 546 20.96 20.75 -30.11
C GLY A 546 20.52 19.31 -30.39
N VAL A 547 19.28 19.12 -30.84
CA VAL A 547 18.70 17.82 -31.21
C VAL A 547 18.46 17.81 -32.72
N PRO A 548 19.34 17.23 -33.56
CA PRO A 548 19.19 17.27 -35.02
C PRO A 548 17.90 16.57 -35.48
N PRO A 549 17.14 17.06 -36.49
CA PRO A 549 15.90 16.42 -36.96
C PRO A 549 16.14 15.01 -37.56
N LEU A 550 15.08 14.19 -37.66
CA LEU A 550 15.15 12.89 -38.34
C LEU A 550 14.71 13.00 -39.80
N GLU A 551 15.61 12.68 -40.73
CA GLU A 551 15.31 12.64 -42.17
C GLU A 551 14.18 11.66 -42.53
N THR A 552 13.99 10.61 -41.72
CA THR A 552 12.94 9.59 -41.89
C THR A 552 11.52 10.13 -41.65
N LEU A 553 11.37 11.25 -40.94
CA LEU A 553 10.07 11.86 -40.64
C LEU A 553 9.71 13.01 -41.59
N ASP A 554 10.66 13.52 -42.39
CA ASP A 554 10.45 14.63 -43.33
C ASP A 554 9.83 14.19 -44.68
N ALA A 555 9.40 12.93 -44.80
CA ALA A 555 8.72 12.42 -45.99
C ALA A 555 7.32 13.05 -46.14
N PRO A 556 7.00 13.68 -47.29
CA PRO A 556 5.81 14.54 -47.38
C PRO A 556 4.50 13.74 -47.40
N GLN A 557 3.76 13.78 -46.29
CA GLN A 557 2.33 13.46 -46.32
C GLN A 557 1.56 14.54 -47.10
N PRO A 558 0.69 14.18 -48.06
CA PRO A 558 -0.07 15.17 -48.82
C PRO A 558 -1.08 15.89 -47.91
N ALA A 559 -0.87 17.20 -47.73
CA ALA A 559 -1.67 18.04 -46.85
C ALA A 559 -3.18 17.95 -47.15
N ARG A 560 -3.95 17.36 -46.23
CA ARG A 560 -5.42 17.41 -46.25
C ARG A 560 -5.90 18.83 -45.94
N GLN A 561 -5.99 19.66 -46.97
CA GLN A 561 -6.63 20.96 -46.89
C GLN A 561 -8.10 20.80 -46.46
N LYS A 562 -8.44 21.25 -45.24
CA LYS A 562 -9.82 21.31 -44.75
C LYS A 562 -10.59 22.43 -45.46
N ALA A 563 -11.09 22.17 -46.67
CA ALA A 563 -12.05 23.04 -47.32
C ALA A 563 -13.39 23.03 -46.54
N ARG A 564 -13.82 24.19 -46.05
CA ARG A 564 -15.17 24.37 -45.48
C ARG A 564 -16.22 24.18 -46.59
N PRO A 565 -17.23 23.31 -46.44
CA PRO A 565 -18.37 23.31 -47.35
C PRO A 565 -19.29 24.50 -47.04
N LYS A 566 -19.69 25.25 -48.07
CA LYS A 566 -20.85 26.14 -48.00
C LYS A 566 -22.12 25.32 -48.26
N HIS A 567 -23.18 25.61 -47.53
CA HIS A 567 -24.52 25.07 -47.82
C HIS A 567 -25.13 25.73 -49.06
N GLU A 568 -25.78 24.93 -49.91
CA GLU A 568 -27.13 25.20 -50.39
C GLU A 568 -27.81 23.89 -50.85
N PRO A 569 -29.16 23.75 -50.79
CA PRO A 569 -29.84 22.46 -50.97
C PRO A 569 -30.64 22.34 -52.28
N THR A 570 -30.70 21.13 -52.86
CA THR A 570 -31.75 20.76 -53.83
C THR A 570 -32.13 19.29 -53.67
N ALA A 571 -33.38 18.95 -54.01
CA ALA A 571 -34.06 17.73 -53.54
C ALA A 571 -34.33 16.66 -54.62
N ALA A 572 -34.83 15.51 -54.12
CA ALA A 572 -35.74 14.56 -54.75
C ALA A 572 -35.21 13.39 -55.63
N ALA A 573 -35.24 12.20 -55.00
CA ALA A 573 -35.95 10.98 -55.45
C ALA A 573 -35.57 10.26 -56.77
N SER A 574 -35.25 8.96 -56.64
CA SER A 574 -36.03 7.83 -57.20
C SER A 574 -35.50 6.47 -56.70
N ALA A 575 -36.28 5.40 -56.81
CA ALA A 575 -36.06 4.14 -56.07
C ALA A 575 -36.02 2.86 -56.92
N SER A 576 -35.40 1.81 -56.35
CA SER A 576 -35.60 0.37 -56.60
C SER A 576 -35.08 -0.28 -57.89
N THR A 577 -34.18 -1.26 -57.76
CA THR A 577 -34.46 -2.71 -57.98
C THR A 577 -33.27 -3.60 -57.54
N ALA A 578 -33.43 -4.93 -57.53
CA ALA A 578 -32.68 -5.82 -56.64
C ALA A 578 -31.55 -6.70 -57.26
N ARG A 579 -30.58 -7.03 -56.38
CA ARG A 579 -29.62 -8.18 -56.31
C ARG A 579 -29.71 -9.35 -57.32
N PRO A 580 -28.62 -10.13 -57.55
CA PRO A 580 -27.26 -10.11 -56.93
C PRO A 580 -26.14 -9.94 -58.02
N ALA A 581 -24.84 -10.27 -57.90
CA ALA A 581 -24.02 -10.96 -56.88
C ALA A 581 -22.50 -10.57 -56.91
N THR A 582 -21.75 -11.06 -55.92
CA THR A 582 -20.30 -11.37 -55.89
C THR A 582 -19.23 -10.39 -56.42
N THR A 583 -18.54 -9.78 -55.43
CA THR A 583 -17.06 -9.83 -55.26
C THR A 583 -16.18 -8.91 -56.12
N ASN A 584 -15.99 -7.66 -55.67
CA ASN A 584 -14.68 -7.12 -55.22
C ASN A 584 -14.75 -5.61 -54.93
N GLN A 585 -14.84 -5.22 -53.65
CA GLN A 585 -14.52 -3.89 -53.14
C GLN A 585 -13.89 -4.12 -51.76
N GLN A 586 -12.57 -3.97 -51.58
CA GLN A 586 -11.94 -2.67 -51.28
C GLN A 586 -12.77 -1.86 -50.26
N ALA A 587 -12.80 -2.35 -49.02
CA ALA A 587 -13.27 -1.57 -47.88
C ALA A 587 -12.27 -0.43 -47.61
N ALA A 588 -12.73 0.80 -47.84
CA ALA A 588 -11.95 2.00 -47.53
C ALA A 588 -11.72 2.13 -46.02
N SER A 589 -10.50 2.48 -45.63
CA SER A 589 -10.08 2.65 -44.25
C SER A 589 -10.75 3.87 -43.59
N GLN A 590 -11.56 3.61 -42.55
CA GLN A 590 -11.78 4.58 -41.49
C GLN A 590 -10.56 4.59 -40.55
N PRO A 591 -10.22 5.74 -39.92
CA PRO A 591 -9.16 5.76 -38.91
C PRO A 591 -9.60 4.94 -37.70
N SER A 592 -8.89 3.85 -37.41
CA SER A 592 -9.16 2.99 -36.27
C SER A 592 -8.90 3.72 -34.96
N GLN A 593 -9.91 3.77 -34.09
CA GLN A 593 -9.69 4.17 -32.70
C GLN A 593 -8.81 3.11 -32.02
N THR A 594 -7.76 3.55 -31.32
CA THR A 594 -6.85 2.67 -30.59
C THR A 594 -7.62 1.80 -29.58
N PRO A 595 -7.51 0.46 -29.61
CA PRO A 595 -8.21 -0.43 -28.68
C PRO A 595 -7.98 -0.10 -27.20
N ALA A 596 -9.00 -0.31 -26.35
CA ALA A 596 -8.90 -0.02 -24.92
C ALA A 596 -7.77 -0.79 -24.20
N LEU A 597 -7.52 -2.06 -24.57
CA LEU A 597 -6.40 -2.84 -24.04
C LEU A 597 -5.03 -2.29 -24.49
N VAL A 598 -4.94 -1.71 -25.69
CA VAL A 598 -3.71 -1.06 -26.17
C VAL A 598 -3.45 0.23 -25.39
N GLN A 599 -4.48 1.05 -25.17
CA GLN A 599 -4.39 2.24 -24.32
C GLN A 599 -3.96 1.88 -22.89
N ALA A 600 -4.41 0.74 -22.36
CA ALA A 600 -4.00 0.25 -21.05
C ALA A 600 -2.51 -0.15 -20.98
N VAL A 601 -1.93 -0.66 -22.07
CA VAL A 601 -0.49 -0.93 -22.16
C VAL A 601 0.30 0.37 -22.27
N ASP A 602 -0.15 1.34 -23.06
CA ASP A 602 0.46 2.67 -23.18
C ASP A 602 0.46 3.43 -21.82
N GLN A 603 -0.64 3.30 -21.05
CA GLN A 603 -0.74 3.81 -19.68
C GLN A 603 0.18 3.07 -18.69
N TRP A 604 0.29 1.73 -18.80
CA TRP A 604 1.16 0.94 -17.93
C TRP A 604 2.64 1.27 -18.14
N HIS A 605 3.09 1.41 -19.40
CA HIS A 605 4.42 1.92 -19.75
C HIS A 605 4.71 3.28 -19.10
N THR A 606 3.75 4.22 -19.18
CA THR A 606 3.95 5.60 -18.72
C THR A 606 3.83 5.78 -17.21
N THR A 607 3.05 4.94 -16.52
CA THR A 607 2.68 5.13 -15.09
C THR A 607 3.09 4.00 -14.15
N GLY A 608 3.54 2.85 -14.68
CA GLY A 608 3.74 1.60 -13.91
C GLY A 608 2.45 0.99 -13.34
N LYS A 609 1.27 1.54 -13.66
CA LYS A 609 -0.02 1.11 -13.11
C LYS A 609 -0.88 0.44 -14.18
N LEU A 610 -1.35 -0.76 -13.87
CA LEU A 610 -2.25 -1.54 -14.74
C LEU A 610 -3.44 -2.05 -13.92
N MET A 611 -4.65 -1.72 -14.39
CA MET A 611 -5.90 -2.17 -13.76
C MET A 611 -6.03 -3.69 -13.76
N GLN A 612 -6.56 -4.27 -12.67
CA GLN A 612 -6.57 -5.72 -12.49
C GLN A 612 -7.38 -6.49 -13.57
N GLY A 613 -8.43 -5.87 -14.14
CA GLY A 613 -9.16 -6.43 -15.30
C GLY A 613 -8.25 -6.56 -16.52
N ASN A 614 -7.74 -5.42 -17.01
CA ASN A 614 -6.80 -5.36 -18.14
C ASN A 614 -5.58 -6.27 -17.93
N ARG A 615 -5.06 -6.35 -16.69
CA ARG A 615 -3.96 -7.25 -16.31
C ARG A 615 -4.31 -8.73 -16.51
N ASN A 616 -5.54 -9.14 -16.18
CA ASN A 616 -5.99 -10.51 -16.41
C ASN A 616 -6.24 -10.80 -17.90
N ASP A 617 -6.79 -9.85 -18.65
CA ASP A 617 -7.00 -10.00 -20.09
C ASP A 617 -5.66 -10.13 -20.84
N LEU A 618 -4.69 -9.27 -20.51
CA LEU A 618 -3.33 -9.31 -21.07
C LEU A 618 -2.60 -10.62 -20.70
N ARG A 619 -2.77 -11.13 -19.48
CA ARG A 619 -2.29 -12.47 -19.09
C ARG A 619 -2.87 -13.57 -19.97
N ASN A 620 -4.18 -13.55 -20.21
CA ASN A 620 -4.84 -14.55 -21.04
C ASN A 620 -4.35 -14.49 -22.50
N ILE A 621 -4.07 -13.28 -23.02
CA ILE A 621 -3.52 -13.08 -24.37
C ILE A 621 -2.10 -13.66 -24.48
N VAL A 622 -1.20 -13.35 -23.53
CA VAL A 622 0.18 -13.89 -23.50
C VAL A 622 0.17 -15.41 -23.30
N HIS A 623 -0.68 -15.90 -22.40
CA HIS A 623 -0.87 -17.33 -22.11
C HIS A 623 -1.33 -18.11 -23.35
N ALA A 624 -2.33 -17.62 -24.07
CA ALA A 624 -2.81 -18.24 -25.31
C ALA A 624 -1.76 -18.20 -26.42
N ALA A 625 -1.03 -17.09 -26.57
CA ALA A 625 0.03 -16.97 -27.57
C ALA A 625 1.14 -18.02 -27.36
N ILE A 626 1.57 -18.22 -26.10
CA ILE A 626 2.60 -19.19 -25.74
C ILE A 626 2.09 -20.64 -25.84
N ILE A 627 0.88 -20.95 -25.35
CA ILE A 627 0.30 -22.31 -25.48
C ILE A 627 0.25 -22.77 -26.93
N ASN A 628 -0.18 -21.90 -27.84
CA ASN A 628 -0.25 -22.22 -29.27
C ASN A 628 1.12 -22.51 -29.91
N HIS A 629 2.24 -22.16 -29.25
CA HIS A 629 3.61 -22.49 -29.69
C HIS A 629 4.26 -23.62 -28.89
N LEU A 630 3.70 -24.04 -27.75
CA LEU A 630 4.20 -25.15 -26.94
C LEU A 630 3.98 -26.54 -27.59
N ASN A 631 3.19 -26.63 -28.67
CA ASN A 631 2.99 -27.85 -29.48
C ASN A 631 2.66 -29.12 -28.66
N LEU A 632 1.85 -28.96 -27.60
CA LEU A 632 1.42 -30.02 -26.67
C LEU A 632 0.56 -31.15 -27.29
N GLU A 633 0.40 -31.13 -28.62
CA GLU A 633 -0.33 -32.11 -29.43
C GLU A 633 0.46 -33.39 -29.73
N ASP A 634 1.77 -33.41 -29.41
CA ASP A 634 2.68 -34.57 -29.56
C ASP A 634 2.29 -35.80 -28.73
N GLY A 635 1.37 -35.62 -27.78
CA GLY A 635 0.77 -36.64 -26.93
C GLY A 635 1.20 -36.58 -25.47
N TYR A 636 2.35 -36.00 -25.10
CA TYR A 636 2.72 -35.86 -23.68
C TYR A 636 1.93 -34.72 -22.99
N GLY A 637 1.49 -33.75 -23.76
CA GLY A 637 1.09 -32.43 -23.28
C GLY A 637 -0.40 -32.15 -23.11
N GLY A 638 -1.31 -33.06 -23.49
CA GLY A 638 -2.77 -32.82 -23.63
C GLY A 638 -3.34 -31.76 -22.68
N GLU A 639 -3.71 -30.59 -23.25
CA GLU A 639 -3.58 -29.25 -22.63
C GLU A 639 -3.97 -29.14 -21.16
N ALA A 640 -5.10 -29.75 -20.77
CA ALA A 640 -5.65 -29.64 -19.42
C ALA A 640 -4.64 -30.07 -18.34
N GLY A 641 -3.79 -31.07 -18.60
CA GLY A 641 -2.85 -31.61 -17.61
C GLY A 641 -1.81 -30.59 -17.11
N TRP A 642 -1.39 -29.66 -17.97
CA TRP A 642 -0.33 -28.68 -17.70
C TRP A 642 -0.84 -27.25 -17.53
N THR A 643 -2.05 -26.95 -18.01
CA THR A 643 -2.66 -25.62 -18.02
C THR A 643 -3.82 -25.44 -17.03
N LYS A 644 -4.41 -26.53 -16.51
CA LYS A 644 -5.60 -26.53 -15.63
C LYS A 644 -5.60 -27.70 -14.63
N GLY A 645 -4.92 -27.56 -13.49
CA GLY A 645 -4.87 -28.65 -12.48
C GLY A 645 -4.82 -28.21 -11.01
N ASP A 646 -4.94 -29.19 -10.11
CA ASP A 646 -4.74 -29.01 -8.67
C ASP A 646 -3.33 -28.47 -8.38
N LYS A 647 -3.21 -27.45 -7.51
CA LYS A 647 -1.93 -26.89 -7.04
C LYS A 647 -1.00 -27.96 -6.48
N LYS A 648 -1.54 -29.06 -5.92
CA LYS A 648 -0.78 -30.24 -5.45
C LYS A 648 0.06 -30.90 -6.56
N LEU A 649 -0.21 -30.61 -7.83
CA LEU A 649 0.47 -31.15 -9.01
C LEU A 649 1.32 -30.11 -9.77
N ALA A 650 1.71 -28.99 -9.17
CA ALA A 650 2.62 -28.00 -9.78
C ALA A 650 3.98 -28.61 -10.24
N PRO A 651 4.74 -28.01 -11.18
CA PRO A 651 4.50 -26.74 -11.88
C PRO A 651 3.32 -26.82 -12.86
N GLN A 652 2.78 -25.68 -13.28
CA GLN A 652 1.72 -25.53 -14.29
C GLN A 652 1.88 -24.17 -14.98
N PHE A 653 1.42 -24.04 -16.23
CA PHE A 653 1.36 -22.76 -16.92
C PHE A 653 -0.09 -22.26 -16.96
N VAL A 654 -0.43 -21.43 -15.96
CA VAL A 654 -1.74 -20.81 -15.77
C VAL A 654 -1.60 -19.30 -15.89
N ALA A 655 -2.41 -18.66 -16.73
CA ALA A 655 -2.33 -17.22 -17.02
C ALA A 655 -2.20 -16.33 -15.76
N THR A 656 -2.92 -16.64 -14.68
CA THR A 656 -2.99 -15.82 -13.47
C THR A 656 -1.76 -15.89 -12.57
N SER A 657 -1.03 -17.01 -12.55
CA SER A 657 0.15 -17.23 -11.68
C SER A 657 1.47 -17.24 -12.45
N SER A 658 1.46 -17.70 -13.70
CA SER A 658 2.68 -17.97 -14.47
C SER A 658 3.15 -16.78 -15.32
N VAL A 659 2.30 -15.77 -15.53
CA VAL A 659 2.63 -14.52 -16.21
C VAL A 659 2.58 -13.37 -15.20
N SER A 660 3.75 -12.82 -14.87
CA SER A 660 3.93 -11.68 -13.97
C SER A 660 4.22 -10.38 -14.72
N PHE A 661 3.91 -9.26 -14.07
CA PHE A 661 4.30 -7.92 -14.52
C PHE A 661 5.14 -7.29 -13.41
N ASP A 662 6.16 -6.52 -13.79
CA ASP A 662 6.97 -5.68 -12.91
C ASP A 662 7.62 -6.43 -11.74
N GLY A 663 8.04 -7.69 -11.98
CA GLY A 663 8.69 -8.53 -10.97
C GLY A 663 7.81 -8.89 -9.78
N ALA A 664 6.47 -8.75 -9.87
CA ALA A 664 5.56 -9.16 -8.80
C ALA A 664 5.79 -10.64 -8.45
N ALA A 665 6.38 -10.88 -7.27
CA ALA A 665 6.99 -12.15 -6.87
C ALA A 665 5.96 -13.27 -6.61
N ALA A 666 5.44 -13.84 -7.70
CA ALA A 666 4.84 -15.17 -7.66
C ALA A 666 5.96 -16.21 -7.77
N GLU A 667 6.10 -17.08 -6.77
CA GLU A 667 7.03 -18.23 -6.74
C GLU A 667 6.81 -19.25 -7.89
N SER A 668 5.84 -18.99 -8.77
CA SER A 668 5.45 -19.82 -9.92
C SER A 668 5.38 -19.03 -11.23
N ALA A 669 5.92 -17.80 -11.28
CA ALA A 669 6.05 -17.04 -12.51
C ALA A 669 7.08 -17.70 -13.44
N LEU A 670 6.65 -18.07 -14.65
CA LEU A 670 7.51 -18.61 -15.71
C LEU A 670 7.80 -17.57 -16.81
N VAL A 671 6.99 -16.52 -16.88
CA VAL A 671 7.16 -15.38 -17.78
C VAL A 671 7.00 -14.10 -16.95
N SER A 672 7.93 -13.16 -17.11
CA SER A 672 7.85 -11.82 -16.54
C SER A 672 7.94 -10.77 -17.64
N LEU A 673 7.20 -9.67 -17.46
CA LEU A 673 7.12 -8.53 -18.36
C LEU A 673 7.42 -7.26 -17.55
N ASP A 674 8.38 -6.43 -17.96
CA ASP A 674 8.71 -5.16 -17.29
C ASP A 674 8.17 -3.95 -18.09
N HIS A 675 7.44 -3.03 -17.44
CA HIS A 675 7.02 -1.77 -18.06
C HIS A 675 8.19 -0.89 -18.55
N LYS A 676 9.42 -1.14 -18.08
CA LYS A 676 10.63 -0.42 -18.49
C LYS A 676 11.37 -1.08 -19.66
N ASP A 677 11.01 -2.31 -20.02
CA ASP A 677 11.57 -2.96 -21.21
C ASP A 677 10.70 -2.63 -22.44
N ASN A 678 11.23 -1.76 -23.29
CA ASN A 678 10.60 -1.40 -24.56
C ASN A 678 10.26 -2.64 -25.41
N GLY A 679 11.03 -3.73 -25.34
CA GLY A 679 10.74 -4.98 -26.05
C GLY A 679 9.43 -5.62 -25.57
N ASP A 680 9.31 -5.84 -24.27
CA ASP A 680 8.13 -6.45 -23.64
C ASP A 680 6.88 -5.59 -23.83
N VAL A 681 6.99 -4.27 -23.62
CA VAL A 681 5.86 -3.34 -23.82
C VAL A 681 5.35 -3.37 -25.26
N ARG A 682 6.24 -3.37 -26.26
CA ARG A 682 5.85 -3.46 -27.67
C ARG A 682 5.18 -4.78 -28.02
N VAL A 683 5.74 -5.90 -27.58
CA VAL A 683 5.17 -7.24 -27.83
C VAL A 683 3.77 -7.32 -27.20
N LEU A 684 3.63 -6.88 -25.96
CA LEU A 684 2.35 -6.86 -25.24
C LEU A 684 1.31 -5.98 -25.95
N ARG A 685 1.72 -4.79 -26.39
CA ARG A 685 0.89 -3.84 -27.15
C ARG A 685 0.43 -4.42 -28.48
N ALA A 686 1.35 -5.03 -29.22
CA ALA A 686 1.10 -5.65 -30.51
C ALA A 686 0.18 -6.87 -30.39
N LEU A 687 0.38 -7.73 -29.39
CA LEU A 687 -0.50 -8.85 -29.08
C LEU A 687 -1.91 -8.38 -28.66
N ALA A 688 -2.02 -7.33 -27.84
CA ALA A 688 -3.31 -6.73 -27.47
C ALA A 688 -4.08 -6.15 -28.68
N TRP A 689 -3.36 -5.52 -29.61
CA TRP A 689 -3.95 -5.03 -30.86
C TRP A 689 -4.37 -6.17 -31.78
N ALA A 690 -3.51 -7.16 -32.01
CA ALA A 690 -3.79 -8.32 -32.86
C ALA A 690 -4.96 -9.15 -32.31
N HIS A 691 -5.05 -9.33 -30.99
CA HIS A 691 -6.18 -9.97 -30.33
C HIS A 691 -7.49 -9.19 -30.52
N THR A 692 -7.47 -7.86 -30.41
CA THR A 692 -8.68 -7.05 -30.62
C THR A 692 -9.11 -7.02 -32.10
N ALA A 693 -8.15 -6.92 -33.02
CA ALA A 693 -8.41 -6.77 -34.44
C ALA A 693 -8.59 -8.11 -35.19
N GLN A 694 -8.26 -9.24 -34.54
CA GLN A 694 -8.27 -10.60 -35.12
C GLN A 694 -7.47 -10.74 -36.43
N SER A 695 -6.54 -9.81 -36.69
CA SER A 695 -5.71 -9.79 -37.90
C SER A 695 -4.51 -8.88 -37.74
N TRP A 696 -3.32 -9.38 -38.10
CA TRP A 696 -2.08 -8.58 -38.16
C TRP A 696 -2.12 -7.48 -39.22
N ASN A 697 -2.95 -7.62 -40.27
CA ASN A 697 -3.09 -6.60 -41.32
C ASN A 697 -3.81 -5.32 -40.83
N ALA A 698 -4.53 -5.40 -39.71
CA ALA A 698 -5.22 -4.28 -39.07
C ALA A 698 -4.40 -3.66 -37.92
N VAL A 699 -3.18 -4.15 -37.69
CA VAL A 699 -2.21 -3.58 -36.74
C VAL A 699 -1.30 -2.60 -37.50
N PRO A 700 -1.14 -1.34 -37.05
CA PRO A 700 -0.12 -0.43 -37.60
C PRO A 700 1.27 -1.07 -37.54
N ASN A 701 2.02 -1.05 -38.64
CA ASN A 701 3.32 -1.76 -38.78
C ASN A 701 3.25 -3.28 -38.49
N GLY A 702 2.07 -3.90 -38.65
CA GLY A 702 1.79 -5.28 -38.24
C GLY A 702 2.75 -6.35 -38.75
N ALA A 703 3.30 -6.22 -39.97
CA ALA A 703 4.27 -7.20 -40.50
C ALA A 703 5.63 -7.21 -39.75
N THR A 704 6.04 -6.08 -39.18
CA THR A 704 7.26 -5.99 -38.37
C THR A 704 6.98 -6.45 -36.94
N LEU A 705 5.87 -5.99 -36.37
CA LEU A 705 5.44 -6.37 -35.02
C LEU A 705 5.10 -7.86 -34.91
N GLN A 706 4.52 -8.47 -35.95
CA GLN A 706 4.27 -9.90 -35.99
C GLN A 706 5.57 -10.70 -35.86
N ARG A 707 6.65 -10.33 -36.56
CA ARG A 707 7.95 -11.02 -36.43
C ARG A 707 8.54 -10.89 -35.03
N LEU A 708 8.47 -9.68 -34.46
CA LEU A 708 8.93 -9.42 -33.09
C LEU A 708 8.15 -10.26 -32.07
N CYS A 709 6.82 -10.32 -32.20
CA CYS A 709 5.98 -11.14 -31.35
C CYS A 709 6.21 -12.63 -31.54
N THR A 710 6.37 -13.12 -32.78
CA THR A 710 6.67 -14.54 -33.04
C THR A 710 7.98 -14.94 -32.39
N GLN A 711 9.07 -14.19 -32.62
CA GLN A 711 10.37 -14.49 -32.02
C GLN A 711 10.32 -14.48 -30.48
N TRP A 712 9.70 -13.45 -29.89
CA TRP A 712 9.53 -13.37 -28.43
C TRP A 712 8.69 -14.54 -27.88
N VAL A 713 7.62 -14.93 -28.58
CA VAL A 713 6.78 -16.07 -28.17
C VAL A 713 7.51 -17.40 -28.31
N GLU A 714 8.32 -17.59 -29.35
CA GLU A 714 9.19 -18.77 -29.53
C GLU A 714 10.21 -18.88 -28.37
N ASP A 715 10.93 -17.80 -28.06
CA ASP A 715 11.91 -17.74 -26.97
C ASP A 715 11.27 -18.05 -25.59
N ARG A 716 10.07 -17.49 -25.32
CA ARG A 716 9.34 -17.77 -24.07
C ARG A 716 8.70 -19.16 -24.04
N ALA A 717 8.25 -19.69 -25.18
CA ALA A 717 7.72 -21.05 -25.25
C ALA A 717 8.81 -22.08 -24.98
N ALA A 718 10.04 -21.88 -25.46
CA ALA A 718 11.17 -22.75 -25.13
C ALA A 718 11.46 -22.77 -23.61
N GLN A 719 11.52 -21.59 -22.97
CA GLN A 719 11.74 -21.44 -21.52
C GLN A 719 10.61 -22.10 -20.69
N VAL A 720 9.36 -21.93 -21.10
CA VAL A 720 8.20 -22.55 -20.44
C VAL A 720 8.20 -24.07 -20.66
N SER A 721 8.61 -24.56 -21.82
CA SER A 721 8.70 -25.99 -22.12
C SER A 721 9.71 -26.70 -21.19
N GLU A 722 10.92 -26.15 -21.06
CA GLU A 722 11.98 -26.67 -20.19
C GLU A 722 11.56 -26.71 -18.70
N ALA A 723 10.78 -25.73 -18.24
CA ALA A 723 10.30 -25.66 -16.86
C ALA A 723 9.07 -26.55 -16.56
N LEU A 724 8.32 -26.97 -17.59
CA LEU A 724 7.11 -27.79 -17.43
C LEU A 724 7.37 -29.27 -17.70
N LEU A 725 7.93 -29.60 -18.87
CA LEU A 725 7.97 -30.97 -19.37
C LEU A 725 9.14 -31.74 -18.73
N PRO A 726 8.93 -33.00 -18.33
CA PRO A 726 10.01 -33.79 -17.74
C PRO A 726 11.04 -34.17 -18.82
N PRO A 727 12.32 -34.33 -18.47
CA PRO A 727 13.37 -34.68 -19.42
C PRO A 727 13.08 -36.01 -20.13
N GLU A 728 13.67 -36.21 -21.32
CA GLU A 728 13.50 -37.47 -22.09
C GLU A 728 14.28 -38.65 -21.49
N ASP A 729 15.36 -38.37 -20.76
CA ASP A 729 16.27 -39.34 -20.13
C ASP A 729 15.91 -39.64 -18.65
N ASP A 730 16.91 -39.97 -17.81
CA ASP A 730 16.74 -40.42 -16.43
C ASP A 730 15.97 -39.41 -15.57
N ASP A 731 14.79 -39.83 -15.12
CA ASP A 731 13.82 -39.01 -14.39
C ASP A 731 13.82 -39.37 -12.89
N PRO A 732 14.56 -38.62 -12.04
CA PRO A 732 14.67 -38.91 -10.62
C PRO A 732 13.36 -38.66 -9.86
N GLU A 733 12.48 -37.79 -10.35
CA GLU A 733 11.14 -37.62 -9.76
C GLU A 733 10.32 -38.90 -9.97
N LEU A 734 10.23 -39.38 -11.21
CA LEU A 734 9.44 -40.56 -11.56
C LEU A 734 9.93 -41.82 -10.83
N ALA A 735 11.24 -42.04 -10.74
CA ALA A 735 11.79 -43.19 -10.03
C ALA A 735 11.43 -43.19 -8.54
N ARG A 736 11.56 -42.03 -7.86
CA ARG A 736 11.18 -41.90 -6.44
C ARG A 736 9.68 -42.07 -6.22
N LEU A 737 8.84 -41.53 -7.10
CA LEU A 737 7.39 -41.71 -7.03
C LEU A 737 6.97 -43.17 -7.26
N ALA A 738 7.58 -43.87 -8.21
CA ALA A 738 7.33 -45.28 -8.47
C ALA A 738 7.66 -46.15 -7.25
N HIS A 739 8.83 -45.96 -6.65
CA HIS A 739 9.24 -46.66 -5.43
C HIS A 739 8.34 -46.35 -4.23
N ALA A 740 7.95 -45.09 -4.03
CA ALA A 740 7.01 -44.71 -2.97
C ALA A 740 5.62 -45.36 -3.14
N LEU A 741 5.11 -45.44 -4.37
CA LEU A 741 3.84 -46.09 -4.69
C LEU A 741 3.91 -47.62 -4.53
N LEU A 742 5.05 -48.25 -4.81
CA LEU A 742 5.28 -49.67 -4.53
C LEU A 742 5.30 -49.93 -3.02
N ALA A 743 6.05 -49.13 -2.25
CA ALA A 743 6.14 -49.25 -0.80
C ALA A 743 4.77 -49.04 -0.12
N ALA A 744 4.01 -48.03 -0.55
CA ALA A 744 2.63 -47.83 -0.12
C ALA A 744 1.70 -48.98 -0.55
N GLY A 745 1.93 -49.60 -1.71
CA GLY A 745 1.20 -50.78 -2.16
C GLY A 745 1.42 -52.00 -1.26
N LYS A 746 2.66 -52.22 -0.80
CA LYS A 746 3.01 -53.25 0.19
C LYS A 746 2.35 -52.98 1.55
N ALA A 747 2.41 -51.74 2.05
CA ALA A 747 1.73 -51.33 3.28
C ALA A 747 0.21 -51.54 3.26
N LEU A 748 -0.40 -51.43 2.07
CA LEU A 748 -1.83 -51.66 1.84
C LEU A 748 -2.16 -53.13 1.48
N GLY A 749 -1.19 -54.06 1.54
CA GLY A 749 -1.42 -55.48 1.32
C GLY A 749 -1.70 -55.90 -0.14
N ILE A 750 -1.27 -55.11 -1.13
CA ILE A 750 -1.47 -55.42 -2.56
C ILE A 750 -0.56 -56.59 -2.97
N PRO A 751 -1.09 -57.77 -3.38
CA PRO A 751 -0.27 -58.96 -3.61
C PRO A 751 0.78 -58.81 -4.71
N ASP A 752 0.46 -58.07 -5.77
CA ASP A 752 1.38 -57.80 -6.89
C ASP A 752 2.57 -56.92 -6.48
N ALA A 753 2.48 -56.16 -5.38
CA ALA A 753 3.56 -55.31 -4.88
C ALA A 753 4.72 -56.10 -4.25
N PHE A 754 4.45 -57.35 -3.88
CA PHE A 754 5.39 -58.27 -3.22
C PHE A 754 6.07 -59.24 -4.18
N LYS A 755 5.87 -59.08 -5.49
CA LYS A 755 6.46 -59.91 -6.55
C LYS A 755 7.72 -59.27 -7.14
N ASP A 756 8.62 -60.10 -7.64
CA ASP A 756 9.88 -59.65 -8.24
C ASP A 756 9.78 -59.31 -9.73
N ASP A 757 8.68 -59.67 -10.39
CA ASP A 757 8.49 -59.32 -11.79
C ASP A 757 8.08 -57.84 -11.96
N LEU A 758 8.83 -57.12 -12.80
CA LEU A 758 8.65 -55.68 -13.06
C LEU A 758 7.21 -55.35 -13.52
N LEU A 759 6.55 -56.26 -14.22
CA LEU A 759 5.19 -56.05 -14.71
C LEU A 759 4.15 -56.08 -13.58
N SER A 760 4.27 -57.00 -12.61
CA SER A 760 3.43 -57.00 -11.41
C SER A 760 3.73 -55.80 -10.52
N ARG A 761 5.00 -55.38 -10.40
CA ARG A 761 5.34 -54.11 -9.73
C ARG A 761 4.64 -52.92 -10.38
N VAL A 762 4.69 -52.78 -11.71
CA VAL A 762 3.92 -51.74 -12.44
C VAL A 762 2.41 -51.87 -12.22
N LYS A 763 1.83 -53.07 -12.27
CA LYS A 763 0.41 -53.28 -11.93
C LYS A 763 0.08 -52.82 -10.51
N ALA A 764 0.96 -53.11 -9.55
CA ALA A 764 0.78 -52.74 -8.15
C ALA A 764 0.82 -51.22 -7.90
N ILE A 765 1.44 -50.41 -8.76
CA ILE A 765 1.36 -48.95 -8.70
C ILE A 765 -0.08 -48.45 -8.93
N PHE A 766 -0.81 -49.09 -9.85
CA PHE A 766 -2.18 -48.69 -10.24
C PHE A 766 -3.29 -49.52 -9.58
N ALA A 767 -2.96 -50.66 -8.96
CA ALA A 767 -3.90 -51.55 -8.31
C ALA A 767 -4.69 -50.87 -7.17
N VAL A 768 -5.97 -51.24 -7.06
CA VAL A 768 -6.87 -50.87 -5.96
C VAL A 768 -6.50 -51.71 -4.74
N PRO A 769 -6.36 -51.12 -3.54
CA PRO A 769 -6.14 -51.87 -2.31
C PRO A 769 -7.23 -52.92 -2.05
N PRO A 770 -6.89 -54.10 -1.50
CA PRO A 770 -7.91 -55.05 -1.03
C PRO A 770 -8.79 -54.41 0.04
N LYS A 771 -10.06 -54.83 0.12
CA LYS A 771 -10.93 -54.42 1.23
C LYS A 771 -10.37 -54.99 2.53
N VAL A 772 -9.98 -54.11 3.45
CA VAL A 772 -9.56 -54.48 4.81
C VAL A 772 -10.69 -55.28 5.48
N SER A 773 -10.35 -56.40 6.14
CA SER A 773 -11.27 -57.16 6.99
C SER A 773 -11.83 -56.26 8.12
N ASP A 774 -12.95 -56.66 8.72
CA ASP A 774 -13.68 -55.79 9.66
C ASP A 774 -12.86 -55.57 10.95
N THR A 775 -12.09 -54.49 10.95
CA THR A 775 -10.86 -54.30 11.72
C THR A 775 -11.15 -53.72 13.10
N ALA A 776 -12.12 -54.29 13.81
CA ALA A 776 -12.32 -54.02 15.22
C ALA A 776 -11.15 -54.55 16.08
N ALA A 777 -10.48 -55.61 15.60
CA ALA A 777 -9.36 -56.25 16.30
C ALA A 777 -8.01 -55.51 16.17
N ARG A 778 -7.78 -54.78 15.07
CA ARG A 778 -6.52 -54.05 14.79
C ARG A 778 -6.71 -52.55 14.48
N PRO A 779 -7.14 -51.74 15.47
CA PRO A 779 -7.37 -50.31 15.26
C PRO A 779 -6.10 -49.53 14.87
N ARG A 780 -4.90 -49.92 15.33
CA ARG A 780 -3.64 -49.24 14.96
C ARG A 780 -3.25 -49.54 13.52
N LEU A 781 -3.32 -50.80 13.08
CA LEU A 781 -3.07 -51.14 11.66
C LEU A 781 -4.05 -50.40 10.74
N ARG A 782 -5.36 -50.40 11.07
CA ARG A 782 -6.38 -49.71 10.26
C ARG A 782 -6.08 -48.21 10.12
N LYS A 783 -5.70 -47.55 11.23
CA LYS A 783 -5.30 -46.13 11.22
C LYS A 783 -4.05 -45.92 10.35
N TRP A 784 -3.01 -46.71 10.57
CA TRP A 784 -1.74 -46.64 9.83
C TRP A 784 -1.92 -46.89 8.31
N GLN A 785 -2.81 -47.80 7.91
CA GLN A 785 -3.15 -48.01 6.49
C GLN A 785 -3.94 -46.83 5.90
N SER A 786 -4.90 -46.26 6.64
CA SER A 786 -5.66 -45.09 6.17
C SER A 786 -4.76 -43.88 5.88
N ASP A 787 -3.68 -43.74 6.64
CA ASP A 787 -2.66 -42.71 6.49
C ASP A 787 -1.90 -42.76 5.15
N PHE A 788 -1.87 -43.92 4.44
CA PHE A 788 -1.31 -44.04 3.07
C PHE A 788 -2.33 -43.77 1.96
N VAL A 789 -3.62 -43.98 2.22
CA VAL A 789 -4.69 -43.59 1.28
C VAL A 789 -4.77 -42.07 1.20
N GLY A 790 -4.60 -41.39 2.35
CA GLY A 790 -4.54 -39.94 2.47
C GLY A 790 -5.89 -39.31 2.80
N ASN A 791 -5.91 -37.99 2.89
CA ASN A 791 -7.11 -37.17 3.07
C ASN A 791 -6.96 -35.80 2.38
N ASP A 792 -7.97 -34.93 2.46
CA ASP A 792 -7.95 -33.63 1.78
C ASP A 792 -6.72 -32.76 2.12
N GLN A 793 -6.21 -32.89 3.35
CA GLN A 793 -5.06 -32.13 3.87
C GLN A 793 -3.71 -32.79 3.62
N LYS A 794 -3.64 -34.11 3.48
CA LYS A 794 -2.40 -34.89 3.28
C LYS A 794 -2.49 -35.75 2.02
N PRO A 795 -1.79 -35.40 0.93
CA PRO A 795 -1.84 -36.19 -0.30
C PRO A 795 -1.28 -37.58 -0.06
N GLY A 796 -2.12 -38.60 -0.19
CA GLY A 796 -1.72 -40.00 -0.13
C GLY A 796 -1.44 -40.58 -1.51
N ARG A 797 -1.54 -41.90 -1.59
CA ARG A 797 -1.29 -42.74 -2.77
C ARG A 797 -1.97 -42.23 -4.04
N ASP A 798 -3.20 -41.72 -3.96
CA ASP A 798 -3.95 -41.28 -5.15
C ASP A 798 -3.32 -40.05 -5.84
N VAL A 799 -2.79 -39.09 -5.07
CA VAL A 799 -2.13 -37.88 -5.62
C VAL A 799 -0.76 -38.22 -6.21
N LEU A 800 0.01 -39.08 -5.53
CA LEU A 800 1.27 -39.60 -6.07
C LEU A 800 1.04 -40.39 -7.37
N ARG A 801 -0.03 -41.19 -7.45
CA ARG A 801 -0.44 -41.90 -8.67
C ARG A 801 -0.84 -40.92 -9.79
N GLN A 802 -1.59 -39.86 -9.48
CA GLN A 802 -1.91 -38.80 -10.46
C GLN A 802 -0.67 -38.10 -11.00
N ARG A 803 0.35 -37.86 -10.17
CA ARG A 803 1.64 -37.29 -10.60
C ARG A 803 2.39 -38.25 -11.53
N VAL A 804 2.49 -39.54 -11.20
CA VAL A 804 3.09 -40.55 -12.12
C VAL A 804 2.34 -40.64 -13.45
N LEU A 805 1.01 -40.64 -13.44
CA LEU A 805 0.18 -40.60 -14.66
C LEU A 805 0.34 -39.29 -15.46
N ARG A 806 0.88 -38.22 -14.87
CA ARG A 806 1.18 -36.98 -15.60
C ARG A 806 2.56 -37.00 -16.24
N LEU A 807 3.52 -37.70 -15.64
CA LEU A 807 4.89 -37.86 -16.16
C LEU A 807 5.00 -39.00 -17.21
N THR A 808 4.09 -39.98 -17.19
CA THR A 808 4.21 -41.20 -18.02
C THR A 808 3.07 -41.49 -18.98
N CYS A 809 1.95 -40.75 -18.97
CA CYS A 809 0.84 -41.03 -19.90
C CYS A 809 0.76 -40.06 -21.07
N TYR A 810 0.51 -40.62 -22.25
CA TYR A 810 0.02 -39.88 -23.40
C TYR A 810 -1.46 -39.53 -23.22
N ARG A 811 -1.84 -38.33 -23.65
CA ARG A 811 -3.16 -37.70 -23.48
C ARG A 811 -3.60 -37.08 -24.80
N GLN A 812 -4.91 -37.04 -25.04
CA GLN A 812 -5.52 -36.38 -26.21
C GLN A 812 -6.82 -35.69 -25.79
N GLY A 813 -7.20 -34.60 -26.46
CA GLY A 813 -8.47 -33.91 -26.22
C GLY A 813 -8.59 -33.38 -24.79
N THR A 814 -9.55 -33.91 -24.02
CA THR A 814 -9.90 -33.46 -22.66
C THR A 814 -8.80 -33.67 -21.60
N GLY A 815 -7.68 -34.31 -21.97
CA GLY A 815 -6.52 -34.49 -21.09
C GLY A 815 -6.60 -35.76 -20.22
N GLU A 816 -7.54 -36.67 -20.47
CA GLU A 816 -7.55 -37.98 -19.82
C GLU A 816 -6.35 -38.87 -20.28
N PRO A 817 -5.80 -39.74 -19.40
CA PRO A 817 -4.73 -40.66 -19.79
C PRO A 817 -5.25 -41.72 -20.78
N LEU A 818 -4.66 -41.80 -21.97
CA LEU A 818 -5.05 -42.76 -23.03
C LEU A 818 -4.09 -43.92 -23.18
N ALA A 819 -2.78 -43.65 -23.10
CA ALA A 819 -1.75 -44.68 -23.17
C ALA A 819 -0.65 -44.41 -22.14
N LEU A 820 -0.01 -45.46 -21.64
CA LEU A 820 1.11 -45.37 -20.70
C LEU A 820 2.43 -45.62 -21.44
N ASN A 821 3.42 -44.75 -21.26
CA ASN A 821 4.81 -45.00 -21.63
C ASN A 821 5.40 -46.05 -20.67
N LEU A 822 5.03 -47.30 -20.93
CA LEU A 822 5.45 -48.45 -20.15
C LEU A 822 6.98 -48.64 -20.14
N PRO A 823 7.74 -48.43 -21.25
CA PRO A 823 9.20 -48.45 -21.22
C PRO A 823 9.82 -47.46 -20.22
N ARG A 824 9.34 -46.20 -20.17
CA ARG A 824 9.82 -45.18 -19.21
C ARG A 824 9.55 -45.60 -17.77
N LEU A 825 8.33 -46.08 -17.49
CA LEU A 825 7.96 -46.54 -16.15
C LEU A 825 8.70 -47.82 -15.71
N LEU A 826 8.99 -48.74 -16.63
CA LEU A 826 9.77 -49.96 -16.34
C LEU A 826 11.22 -49.67 -15.98
N ARG A 827 11.85 -48.61 -16.54
CA ARG A 827 13.17 -48.13 -16.10
C ARG A 827 13.10 -47.57 -14.68
N ALA A 828 12.15 -46.65 -14.44
CA ALA A 828 11.93 -46.03 -13.13
C ALA A 828 11.60 -47.00 -11.97
N VAL A 829 11.11 -48.21 -12.27
CA VAL A 829 10.86 -49.31 -11.30
C VAL A 829 12.08 -50.23 -11.12
N ARG A 830 13.10 -50.12 -11.99
CA ARG A 830 14.33 -50.94 -11.97
C ARG A 830 15.48 -50.25 -11.24
N ASP A 831 15.61 -48.93 -11.36
CA ASP A 831 16.77 -48.20 -10.84
C ASP A 831 16.72 -48.06 -9.31
N ASP A 832 17.85 -48.28 -8.63
CA ASP A 832 18.00 -48.12 -7.16
C ASP A 832 17.96 -46.63 -6.70
N SER A 833 17.42 -45.74 -7.53
CA SER A 833 17.33 -44.28 -7.35
C SER A 833 16.27 -43.83 -6.33
N ALA A 834 15.86 -44.72 -5.42
CA ALA A 834 15.04 -44.40 -4.24
C ALA A 834 15.65 -43.27 -3.36
N HIS A 835 16.96 -43.04 -3.48
CA HIS A 835 17.73 -42.01 -2.77
C HIS A 835 18.16 -40.82 -3.66
N ALA A 836 17.64 -40.68 -4.89
CA ALA A 836 17.99 -39.57 -5.77
C ALA A 836 17.61 -38.19 -5.17
N ILE A 837 18.35 -37.15 -5.55
CA ILE A 837 18.03 -35.77 -5.17
C ILE A 837 16.74 -35.35 -5.89
N TRP A 838 15.80 -34.73 -5.17
CA TRP A 838 14.59 -34.17 -5.78
C TRP A 838 14.94 -32.97 -6.67
N PRO A 839 14.42 -32.87 -7.90
CA PRO A 839 14.45 -31.63 -8.67
C PRO A 839 13.77 -30.49 -7.90
N GLU A 840 14.28 -29.27 -8.02
CA GLU A 840 13.77 -28.11 -7.27
C GLU A 840 12.31 -27.77 -7.63
N ALA A 841 11.91 -28.02 -8.89
CA ALA A 841 10.56 -27.85 -9.40
C ALA A 841 9.50 -28.77 -8.75
N VAL A 842 9.89 -29.79 -7.97
CA VAL A 842 8.93 -30.72 -7.34
C VAL A 842 8.29 -30.07 -6.09
N PRO A 843 6.94 -30.01 -6.00
CA PRO A 843 6.25 -29.40 -4.87
C PRO A 843 6.63 -30.03 -3.53
N ALA A 844 6.86 -29.20 -2.51
CA ALA A 844 7.23 -29.67 -1.16
C ALA A 844 6.24 -30.71 -0.61
N ILE A 845 4.93 -30.53 -0.86
CA ILE A 845 3.87 -31.45 -0.41
C ILE A 845 4.01 -32.89 -0.99
N ILE A 846 4.59 -33.04 -2.18
CA ILE A 846 4.88 -34.34 -2.80
C ILE A 846 6.13 -34.95 -2.16
N ARG A 847 7.19 -34.15 -1.98
CA ARG A 847 8.45 -34.56 -1.33
C ARG A 847 8.19 -35.04 0.10
N GLU A 848 7.43 -34.27 0.88
CA GLU A 848 7.00 -34.60 2.24
C GLU A 848 6.11 -35.85 2.28
N SER A 849 5.18 -36.04 1.34
CA SER A 849 4.32 -37.23 1.31
C SER A 849 5.13 -38.51 1.13
N VAL A 850 6.13 -38.49 0.24
CA VAL A 850 7.05 -39.61 0.01
C VAL A 850 7.92 -39.89 1.25
N GLU A 851 8.52 -38.86 1.86
CA GLU A 851 9.33 -39.04 3.08
C GLU A 851 8.51 -39.51 4.28
N ASN A 852 7.32 -38.94 4.50
CA ASN A 852 6.40 -39.39 5.56
C ASN A 852 5.98 -40.85 5.35
N SER A 853 5.72 -41.26 4.11
CA SER A 853 5.41 -42.67 3.77
C SER A 853 6.58 -43.59 4.11
N ARG A 854 7.82 -43.18 3.81
CA ARG A 854 9.04 -43.93 4.15
C ARG A 854 9.24 -44.04 5.66
N LEU A 855 9.09 -42.93 6.41
CA LEU A 855 9.22 -42.93 7.87
C LEU A 855 8.17 -43.84 8.54
N ARG A 856 6.93 -43.85 8.05
CA ARG A 856 5.85 -44.74 8.55
C ARG A 856 6.14 -46.22 8.31
N ILE A 857 6.77 -46.57 7.19
CA ILE A 857 7.17 -47.95 6.87
C ILE A 857 8.31 -48.45 7.77
N ASN A 858 9.16 -47.55 8.26
CA ASN A 858 10.23 -47.90 9.19
C ASN A 858 9.75 -48.05 10.65
N ALA A 859 8.51 -47.63 10.98
CA ALA A 859 7.99 -47.56 12.35
C ALA A 859 6.88 -48.61 12.56
N LEU A 860 7.24 -49.89 12.62
CA LEU A 860 6.27 -51.01 12.63
C LEU A 860 6.01 -51.64 14.00
N ASP A 861 6.83 -51.38 15.01
CA ASP A 861 6.85 -52.14 16.27
C ASP A 861 5.51 -52.10 17.04
N HIS A 862 4.82 -50.97 17.00
CA HIS A 862 3.51 -50.81 17.65
C HIS A 862 2.36 -51.50 16.90
N LEU A 863 2.57 -51.89 15.64
CA LEU A 863 1.68 -52.74 14.83
C LEU A 863 2.00 -54.22 14.99
N HIS A 864 3.28 -54.57 15.20
CA HIS A 864 3.75 -55.90 15.58
C HIS A 864 3.21 -56.30 16.96
N ASN A 865 3.36 -55.44 17.97
CA ASN A 865 2.77 -55.66 19.29
C ASN A 865 1.24 -55.86 19.25
N GLU A 866 0.53 -55.15 18.37
CA GLU A 866 -0.92 -55.35 18.16
C GLU A 866 -1.21 -56.69 17.46
N ALA A 867 -0.35 -57.15 16.55
CA ALA A 867 -0.48 -58.44 15.89
C ALA A 867 -0.22 -59.62 16.84
N VAL A 868 0.86 -59.55 17.63
CA VAL A 868 1.23 -60.55 18.63
C VAL A 868 0.09 -60.78 19.63
N ALA A 869 -0.55 -59.70 20.11
CA ALA A 869 -1.69 -59.80 21.02
C ALA A 869 -2.93 -60.51 20.42
N LEU A 870 -2.99 -60.73 19.10
CA LEU A 870 -4.07 -61.44 18.43
C LEU A 870 -3.77 -62.91 18.14
N VAL A 871 -2.49 -63.31 18.10
CA VAL A 871 -2.10 -64.71 17.95
C VAL A 871 -2.30 -65.42 19.31
N PRO A 872 -3.10 -66.50 19.41
CA PRO A 872 -3.14 -67.32 20.61
C PRO A 872 -1.85 -68.13 20.73
N ASP A 873 -1.33 -68.29 21.95
CA ASP A 873 -0.24 -69.22 22.25
C ASP A 873 -0.67 -70.66 21.88
N THR A 874 0.13 -71.35 21.08
CA THR A 874 -0.11 -72.75 20.68
C THR A 874 0.97 -73.72 21.13
N SER A 875 1.90 -73.30 22.01
CA SER A 875 3.03 -74.10 22.47
C SER A 875 2.62 -75.42 23.16
N ASP A 876 1.58 -75.38 24.00
CA ASP A 876 1.02 -76.55 24.70
C ASP A 876 0.22 -77.50 23.77
N LEU A 877 -0.10 -77.05 22.55
CA LEU A 877 -0.79 -77.87 21.55
C LEU A 877 0.23 -78.62 20.69
N GLY A 878 0.45 -79.90 21.00
CA GLY A 878 1.13 -80.82 20.10
C GLY A 878 0.44 -80.93 18.73
N GLY A 879 1.20 -81.33 17.72
CA GLY A 879 0.69 -81.90 16.46
C GLY A 879 -0.15 -81.00 15.54
N ASP A 880 -0.76 -81.60 14.53
CA ASP A 880 -1.49 -80.91 13.44
C ASP A 880 -2.95 -80.58 13.80
N ALA A 881 -3.61 -79.77 12.96
CA ALA A 881 -5.03 -79.41 13.14
C ALA A 881 -6.01 -80.60 13.25
N THR A 882 -5.60 -81.81 12.83
CA THR A 882 -6.39 -83.02 13.07
C THR A 882 -6.50 -83.38 14.56
N GLU A 883 -5.62 -82.85 15.41
CA GLU A 883 -5.62 -83.03 16.86
C GLU A 883 -6.64 -82.14 17.56
N VAL A 884 -6.93 -80.94 17.06
CA VAL A 884 -7.98 -80.03 17.58
C VAL A 884 -9.33 -80.77 17.75
N SER A 885 -9.76 -81.51 16.72
CA SER A 885 -10.98 -82.31 16.75
C SER A 885 -10.86 -83.56 17.63
N LYS A 886 -9.69 -84.22 17.66
CA LYS A 886 -9.43 -85.40 18.51
C LYS A 886 -9.42 -85.05 19.99
N VAL A 887 -8.72 -83.98 20.38
CA VAL A 887 -8.63 -83.44 21.76
C VAL A 887 -10.02 -83.05 22.24
N SER A 888 -10.80 -82.33 21.43
CA SER A 888 -12.17 -81.95 21.77
C SER A 888 -13.10 -83.15 21.95
N LYS A 889 -12.93 -84.18 21.13
CA LYS A 889 -13.67 -85.44 21.28
C LYS A 889 -13.26 -86.20 22.53
N ALA A 890 -11.95 -86.41 22.75
CA ALA A 890 -11.45 -87.10 23.93
C ALA A 890 -11.85 -86.40 25.23
N LEU A 891 -11.84 -85.06 25.25
CA LEU A 891 -12.29 -84.25 26.38
C LEU A 891 -13.81 -84.38 26.60
N ASN A 892 -14.62 -84.33 25.53
CA ASN A 892 -16.05 -84.58 25.62
C ASN A 892 -16.38 -86.01 26.11
N ASP A 893 -15.66 -87.01 25.62
CA ASP A 893 -15.83 -88.42 26.02
C ASP A 893 -15.43 -88.61 27.50
N LEU A 894 -14.37 -87.93 27.98
CA LEU A 894 -13.97 -87.89 29.39
C LEU A 894 -15.04 -87.21 30.27
N ILE A 895 -15.54 -86.04 29.87
CA ILE A 895 -16.64 -85.33 30.58
C ILE A 895 -17.89 -86.23 30.67
N SER A 896 -18.23 -86.91 29.58
CA SER A 896 -19.36 -87.84 29.54
C SER A 896 -19.15 -89.05 30.46
N GLY A 897 -17.92 -89.58 30.52
CA GLY A 897 -17.55 -90.70 31.38
C GLY A 897 -17.51 -90.38 32.88
N LEU A 898 -17.25 -89.13 33.25
CA LEU A 898 -17.26 -88.65 34.64
C LEU A 898 -18.66 -88.28 35.16
N ALA A 899 -19.64 -88.08 34.26
CA ALA A 899 -21.01 -87.70 34.64
C ALA A 899 -21.76 -88.73 35.52
N PRO A 900 -21.68 -90.06 35.28
CA PRO A 900 -22.35 -91.04 36.14
C PRO A 900 -21.75 -91.14 37.56
N LEU A 901 -20.50 -90.70 37.74
CA LEU A 901 -19.78 -90.75 39.02
C LEU A 901 -20.05 -89.53 39.91
N GLY A 902 -20.93 -88.61 39.50
CA GLY A 902 -21.22 -87.37 40.24
C GLY A 902 -20.09 -86.32 40.21
N LEU A 903 -18.97 -86.61 39.54
CA LEU A 903 -17.76 -85.78 39.48
C LEU A 903 -17.74 -84.80 38.29
N SER A 904 -18.80 -84.72 37.49
CA SER A 904 -18.86 -83.81 36.35
C SER A 904 -18.98 -82.34 36.77
N SER A 905 -18.39 -81.45 35.96
CA SER A 905 -18.52 -80.02 36.16
C SER A 905 -19.71 -79.46 35.38
N SER A 906 -20.74 -79.00 36.08
CA SER A 906 -21.85 -78.23 35.49
C SER A 906 -21.43 -76.95 34.75
N ALA A 907 -20.19 -76.50 34.95
CA ALA A 907 -19.59 -75.37 34.25
C ALA A 907 -18.92 -75.74 32.90
N VAL A 908 -18.91 -77.01 32.48
CA VAL A 908 -18.17 -77.48 31.30
C VAL A 908 -19.11 -78.21 30.31
N ASN A 909 -19.34 -77.59 29.15
CA ASN A 909 -20.24 -78.09 28.10
C ASN A 909 -19.47 -78.79 26.97
N GLY A 910 -19.26 -80.11 27.09
CA GLY A 910 -18.54 -80.92 26.09
C GLY A 910 -19.04 -80.79 24.63
N PRO A 911 -20.36 -80.88 24.37
CA PRO A 911 -20.94 -80.67 23.04
C PRO A 911 -20.60 -79.32 22.42
N GLU A 912 -20.50 -78.25 23.21
CA GLU A 912 -20.15 -76.91 22.72
C GLU A 912 -18.69 -76.81 22.29
N LEU A 913 -17.77 -77.45 23.03
CA LEU A 913 -16.36 -77.56 22.63
C LEU A 913 -16.21 -78.26 21.28
N LEU A 914 -17.00 -79.31 21.01
CA LEU A 914 -17.05 -79.99 19.73
C LEU A 914 -17.62 -79.13 18.59
N VAL A 915 -18.58 -78.25 18.86
CA VAL A 915 -19.08 -77.29 17.85
C VAL A 915 -18.02 -76.22 17.55
N ARG A 916 -17.35 -75.68 18.57
CA ARG A 916 -16.24 -74.73 18.40
C ARG A 916 -15.07 -75.37 17.64
N ALA A 917 -14.73 -76.62 17.93
CA ALA A 917 -13.67 -77.35 17.20
C ALA A 917 -13.97 -77.52 15.71
N LYS A 918 -15.24 -77.69 15.32
CA LYS A 918 -15.66 -77.79 13.90
C LYS A 918 -15.53 -76.47 13.12
N SER A 919 -15.43 -75.32 13.79
CA SER A 919 -15.25 -74.03 13.09
C SER A 919 -13.79 -73.78 12.68
N VAL A 920 -12.83 -74.44 13.32
CA VAL A 920 -11.40 -74.36 13.01
C VAL A 920 -11.09 -75.14 11.72
N LYS A 921 -10.53 -74.48 10.71
CA LYS A 921 -10.14 -75.12 9.45
C LYS A 921 -8.79 -75.84 9.60
N PRO A 922 -8.51 -76.91 8.83
CA PRO A 922 -7.22 -77.61 8.89
C PRO A 922 -6.00 -76.71 8.65
N SER A 923 -6.15 -75.66 7.83
CA SER A 923 -5.10 -74.68 7.55
C SER A 923 -4.96 -73.57 8.59
N ASP A 924 -5.92 -73.42 9.51
CA ASP A 924 -5.89 -72.30 10.48
C ASP A 924 -4.73 -72.49 11.47
N LEU A 925 -4.55 -73.69 12.05
CA LEU A 925 -3.43 -73.95 12.98
C LEU A 925 -2.07 -73.76 12.32
N LYS A 926 -1.93 -74.20 11.06
CA LYS A 926 -0.72 -73.99 10.27
C LYS A 926 -0.43 -72.49 10.09
N ARG A 927 -1.43 -71.71 9.67
CA ARG A 927 -1.29 -70.24 9.49
C ARG A 927 -0.99 -69.52 10.80
N THR A 928 -1.66 -69.90 11.89
CA THR A 928 -1.44 -69.28 13.20
C THR A 928 -0.02 -69.55 13.71
N ARG A 929 0.52 -70.76 13.51
CA ARG A 929 1.94 -71.05 13.80
C ARG A 929 2.91 -70.35 12.84
N GLU A 930 2.55 -70.17 11.57
CA GLU A 930 3.33 -69.35 10.62
C GLU A 930 3.39 -67.89 11.10
N PHE A 931 2.31 -67.32 11.64
CA PHE A 931 2.29 -65.98 12.24
C PHE A 931 3.03 -65.92 13.59
N GLU A 932 2.83 -66.90 14.48
CA GLU A 932 3.55 -67.04 15.75
C GLU A 932 5.06 -67.03 15.53
N ARG A 933 5.53 -67.82 14.55
CA ARG A 933 6.94 -67.83 14.14
C ARG A 933 7.38 -66.50 13.53
N ALA A 934 6.65 -65.96 12.56
CA ALA A 934 7.03 -64.72 11.89
C ALA A 934 7.09 -63.51 12.86
N PHE A 935 6.25 -63.48 13.89
CA PHE A 935 6.30 -62.43 14.91
C PHE A 935 7.31 -62.71 16.03
N ALA A 936 7.72 -63.96 16.27
CA ALA A 936 8.83 -64.30 17.16
C ALA A 936 10.20 -64.02 16.50
N GLU A 937 10.35 -64.28 15.20
CA GLU A 937 11.56 -64.02 14.40
C GLU A 937 11.62 -62.58 13.85
N TRP A 938 10.77 -61.66 14.35
CA TRP A 938 10.50 -60.32 13.79
C TRP A 938 11.75 -59.50 13.45
N ASP A 939 12.73 -59.44 14.35
CA ASP A 939 13.95 -58.64 14.15
C ASP A 939 14.87 -59.18 13.05
N SER A 940 14.69 -60.45 12.65
CA SER A 940 15.46 -61.10 11.57
C SER A 940 14.80 -61.00 10.19
N LEU A 941 13.50 -60.66 10.12
CA LEU A 941 12.78 -60.46 8.86
C LEU A 941 13.19 -59.15 8.17
N ASP A 942 13.17 -59.12 6.84
CA ASP A 942 13.36 -57.87 6.08
C ASP A 942 12.10 -56.97 6.11
N SER A 943 12.21 -55.74 5.58
CA SER A 943 11.10 -54.78 5.58
C SER A 943 9.87 -55.25 4.79
N ASP A 944 10.06 -55.99 3.70
CA ASP A 944 8.97 -56.52 2.87
C ASP A 944 8.29 -57.72 3.55
N GLU A 945 9.06 -58.59 4.18
CA GLU A 945 8.58 -59.72 4.98
C GLU A 945 7.78 -59.25 6.20
N ARG A 946 8.28 -58.24 6.92
CA ARG A 946 7.56 -57.57 8.03
C ARG A 946 6.23 -57.00 7.56
N LEU A 947 6.22 -56.26 6.44
CA LEU A 947 4.99 -55.73 5.85
C LEU A 947 4.03 -56.83 5.40
N ARG A 948 4.53 -57.90 4.78
CA ARG A 948 3.72 -59.06 4.34
C ARG A 948 3.09 -59.79 5.52
N ALA A 949 3.82 -59.96 6.62
CA ALA A 949 3.31 -60.57 7.85
C ALA A 949 2.22 -59.69 8.51
N LEU A 950 2.43 -58.37 8.59
CA LEU A 950 1.45 -57.45 9.19
C LEU A 950 0.16 -57.30 8.36
N THR A 951 0.25 -57.38 7.03
CA THR A 951 -0.87 -57.13 6.11
C THR A 951 -1.64 -58.40 5.71
N SER A 952 -1.18 -59.58 6.14
CA SER A 952 -1.88 -60.85 5.96
C SER A 952 -3.09 -60.99 6.89
N ASP A 953 -4.05 -61.86 6.53
CA ASP A 953 -5.21 -62.21 7.39
C ASP A 953 -4.77 -63.06 8.60
N VAL A 954 -4.30 -62.38 9.64
CA VAL A 954 -4.00 -62.94 10.97
C VAL A 954 -5.27 -63.13 11.78
N GLU A 955 -6.23 -62.20 11.65
CA GLU A 955 -7.44 -62.10 12.48
C GLU A 955 -8.30 -63.36 12.38
N GLY A 956 -8.68 -63.76 11.17
CA GLY A 956 -9.60 -64.87 10.94
C GLY A 956 -9.11 -66.21 11.50
N PRO A 957 -7.90 -66.70 11.13
CA PRO A 957 -7.36 -67.94 11.67
C PRO A 957 -7.16 -67.90 13.19
N SER A 958 -6.62 -66.80 13.71
CA SER A 958 -6.26 -66.67 15.13
C SER A 958 -7.49 -66.59 16.04
N GLU A 959 -8.54 -65.87 15.63
CA GLU A 959 -9.80 -65.79 16.37
C GLU A 959 -10.49 -67.16 16.46
N ARG A 960 -10.57 -67.90 15.34
CA ARG A 960 -11.19 -69.24 15.31
C ARG A 960 -10.49 -70.21 16.26
N ILE A 961 -9.15 -70.20 16.31
CA ILE A 961 -8.38 -71.02 17.26
C ILE A 961 -8.60 -70.55 18.69
N ARG A 962 -8.49 -69.24 18.96
CA ARG A 962 -8.70 -68.66 20.30
C ARG A 962 -10.08 -69.00 20.88
N ALA A 963 -11.13 -68.88 20.08
CA ALA A 963 -12.52 -69.15 20.46
C ALA A 963 -12.78 -70.62 20.82
N TRP A 964 -11.94 -71.53 20.34
CA TRP A 964 -11.91 -72.94 20.73
C TRP A 964 -10.97 -73.21 21.90
N LEU A 965 -9.74 -72.69 21.85
CA LEU A 965 -8.66 -73.02 22.79
C LEU A 965 -8.95 -72.52 24.21
N GLN A 966 -9.45 -71.29 24.36
CA GLN A 966 -9.73 -70.69 25.67
C GLN A 966 -10.76 -71.50 26.49
N PRO A 967 -11.96 -71.85 25.96
CA PRO A 967 -12.87 -72.78 26.62
C PRO A 967 -12.28 -74.17 26.88
N THR A 968 -11.47 -74.71 25.96
CA THR A 968 -10.85 -76.03 26.12
C THR A 968 -9.86 -76.07 27.28
N LEU A 969 -8.99 -75.06 27.41
CA LEU A 969 -8.07 -74.93 28.55
C LEU A 969 -8.82 -74.69 29.88
N ALA A 970 -9.88 -73.88 29.88
CA ALA A 970 -10.72 -73.67 31.06
C ALA A 970 -11.45 -74.96 31.49
N ALA A 971 -11.90 -75.77 30.52
CA ALA A 971 -12.50 -77.08 30.77
C ALA A 971 -11.51 -78.06 31.39
N VAL A 972 -10.28 -78.15 30.86
CA VAL A 972 -9.20 -78.98 31.43
C VAL A 972 -8.90 -78.57 32.87
N ARG A 973 -8.64 -77.28 33.12
CA ARG A 973 -8.34 -76.76 34.47
C ARG A 973 -9.51 -76.97 35.46
N SER A 974 -10.76 -76.86 35.01
CA SER A 974 -11.93 -77.15 35.86
C SER A 974 -12.08 -78.63 36.19
N LEU A 975 -11.67 -79.54 35.30
CA LEU A 975 -11.68 -80.98 35.56
C LEU A 975 -10.55 -81.36 36.52
N GLU A 976 -9.34 -80.82 36.33
CA GLU A 976 -8.22 -80.98 37.26
C GLU A 976 -8.61 -80.56 38.69
N ALA A 977 -9.16 -79.35 38.84
CA ALA A 977 -9.59 -78.82 40.14
C ALA A 977 -10.70 -79.66 40.80
N LYS A 978 -11.60 -80.29 40.04
CA LYS A 978 -12.66 -81.14 40.61
C LYS A 978 -12.22 -82.57 40.91
N LEU A 979 -11.31 -83.13 40.13
CA LEU A 979 -10.65 -84.39 40.48
C LEU A 979 -9.82 -84.28 41.76
N GLN A 980 -9.41 -83.05 42.14
CA GLN A 980 -8.75 -82.73 43.41
C GLN A 980 -9.72 -82.44 44.58
N ALA A 981 -11.04 -82.36 44.37
CA ALA A 981 -11.99 -81.81 45.36
C ALA A 981 -13.31 -82.61 45.57
N GLY A 982 -13.37 -83.88 45.17
CA GLY A 982 -14.54 -84.74 45.39
C GLY A 982 -14.73 -85.18 46.87
N PRO A 983 -15.98 -85.36 47.36
CA PRO A 983 -16.25 -85.62 48.77
C PRO A 983 -15.89 -87.04 49.22
N LEU A 984 -15.56 -87.15 50.52
CA LEU A 984 -15.27 -88.38 51.25
C LEU A 984 -16.57 -89.13 51.64
N SER A 985 -16.46 -90.43 51.90
CA SER A 985 -17.57 -91.43 51.87
C SER A 985 -18.43 -91.54 53.14
N GLU A 986 -19.51 -92.33 53.08
CA GLU A 986 -20.34 -92.67 54.26
C GLU A 986 -19.53 -93.41 55.34
N THR A 987 -18.57 -94.25 54.95
CA THR A 987 -17.59 -94.86 55.87
C THR A 987 -16.57 -93.87 56.46
N GLN A 988 -16.43 -92.67 55.88
CA GLN A 988 -15.67 -91.57 56.46
C GLN A 988 -16.57 -90.70 57.36
N ARG A 989 -17.89 -90.66 57.12
CA ARG A 989 -18.88 -90.12 58.06
C ARG A 989 -18.93 -90.93 59.36
N GLU A 990 -18.84 -92.26 59.28
CA GLU A 990 -18.70 -93.14 60.47
C GLU A 990 -17.39 -92.89 61.24
N HIS A 991 -16.31 -92.48 60.55
CA HIS A 991 -15.05 -92.10 61.20
C HIS A 991 -15.17 -90.75 61.94
N GLU A 992 -15.87 -89.77 61.37
CA GLU A 992 -16.16 -88.49 62.03
C GLU A 992 -17.07 -88.65 63.26
N GLU A 993 -18.11 -89.49 63.18
CA GLU A 993 -18.98 -89.77 64.34
C GLU A 993 -18.21 -90.48 65.47
N ALA A 994 -17.29 -91.40 65.15
CA ALA A 994 -16.40 -92.02 66.14
C ALA A 994 -15.39 -91.02 66.74
N LEU A 995 -14.83 -90.11 65.93
CA LEU A 995 -13.91 -89.07 66.38
C LEU A 995 -14.59 -88.08 67.34
N ALA A 996 -15.82 -87.67 67.03
CA ALA A 996 -16.62 -86.78 67.87
C ALA A 996 -16.95 -87.40 69.24
N LEU A 997 -17.35 -88.67 69.27
CA LEU A 997 -17.66 -89.39 70.52
C LEU A 997 -16.41 -89.61 71.41
N LEU A 998 -15.22 -89.64 70.81
CA LEU A 998 -13.95 -89.88 71.50
C LEU A 998 -13.32 -88.58 72.02
N LEU A 999 -13.48 -87.46 71.30
CA LEU A 999 -13.20 -86.12 71.82
C LEU A 999 -14.10 -85.77 73.02
N ALA A 1000 -15.39 -86.16 72.97
CA ALA A 1000 -16.36 -85.94 74.04
C ALA A 1000 -16.05 -86.63 75.39
N LYS A 1001 -15.02 -87.48 75.46
CA LYS A 1001 -14.51 -88.08 76.72
C LYS A 1001 -13.14 -87.56 77.16
N LEU A 1002 -12.43 -86.79 76.35
CA LEU A 1002 -11.07 -86.34 76.66
C LEU A 1002 -11.01 -84.88 77.14
N THR A 1003 -11.96 -84.04 76.72
CA THR A 1003 -12.25 -82.76 77.41
C THR A 1003 -13.07 -82.93 78.69
N GLU A 1004 -13.47 -84.16 79.04
CA GLU A 1004 -13.94 -84.53 80.39
C GLU A 1004 -12.86 -84.24 81.47
N LEU A 1005 -11.60 -84.00 81.06
CA LEU A 1005 -10.52 -83.43 81.89
C LEU A 1005 -10.38 -81.90 81.85
N ASP A 1006 -10.67 -81.24 80.72
CA ASP A 1006 -10.27 -79.85 80.42
C ASP A 1006 -10.80 -78.84 81.46
N ALA A 1007 -12.10 -78.93 81.75
CA ALA A 1007 -12.77 -78.00 82.66
C ALA A 1007 -12.52 -78.27 84.15
N CYS A 1008 -12.04 -79.47 84.55
CA CYS A 1008 -11.75 -79.73 85.96
C CYS A 1008 -10.57 -78.90 86.47
N ILE A 1009 -9.54 -78.68 85.64
CA ILE A 1009 -8.16 -78.59 86.15
C ILE A 1009 -7.24 -77.59 85.41
N VAL A 1010 -7.65 -76.85 84.38
CA VAL A 1010 -6.94 -75.57 84.08
C VAL A 1010 -7.16 -74.55 85.23
N ALA A 1011 -8.23 -74.72 86.01
CA ALA A 1011 -8.37 -74.14 87.36
C ALA A 1011 -7.31 -74.63 88.39
N THR A 1012 -6.41 -75.53 87.99
CA THR A 1012 -5.24 -76.03 88.74
C THR A 1012 -3.90 -75.59 88.10
N ALA A 1013 -3.89 -74.86 86.97
CA ALA A 1013 -2.70 -74.31 86.27
C ALA A 1013 -3.16 -73.41 85.10
N THR A 1014 -2.97 -72.07 85.00
CA THR A 1014 -1.86 -71.18 85.38
C THR A 1014 -2.28 -69.68 85.28
N SER A 1015 -1.45 -68.76 85.81
CA SER A 1015 -1.52 -67.29 85.57
C SER A 1015 -0.21 -66.80 84.93
N PRO A 1016 0.05 -65.49 84.65
CA PRO A 1016 -0.84 -64.32 84.55
C PRO A 1016 -0.62 -63.49 83.25
N GLY A 1017 -1.45 -62.43 83.07
CA GLY A 1017 -1.05 -61.07 82.62
C GLY A 1017 -0.54 -60.87 81.18
N GLU A 1018 -0.46 -59.68 80.60
CA GLU A 1018 -0.96 -58.32 80.85
C GLU A 1018 -0.52 -57.50 79.60
N ASN A 1019 -1.12 -56.34 79.31
CA ASN A 1019 -0.81 -55.57 78.09
C ASN A 1019 0.50 -54.77 78.19
N ALA A 1020 1.31 -54.78 77.13
CA ALA A 1020 2.20 -53.68 76.70
C ALA A 1020 2.57 -53.85 75.21
#